data_AF-A0A846YGP1-F1
#
_entry.id   AF-A0A846YGP1-F1
#
_cell.length_a   1.000
_cell.length_b   1.000
_cell.length_c   1.000
_cell.angle_alpha   90.00
_cell.angle_beta   90.00
_cell.angle_gamma   90.00
#
_symmetry.space_group_name_H-M   'P 1'
#
loop_
_entity.id
_entity.type
_entity.pdbx_description
1 polymer ?
#
loop_
_entity_poly.entity_id
_entity_poly.type
_entity_poly.pdbx_seq_one_letter_code
_entity_poly.pdbx_strand_id
1 'polypeptide(L)'
;MATSAYRDRREAGRTLATLLGRFRDPDTVVLGLPRGGVPVAYEVAQALEVPLDVLVVRRLGSPGNSELALGAIASGGVLVTNGDVLAAEQVGPDVLERIARTEGRELRRREQVYRGERPLLDVTGRTVILVDDGLATGATMDAAVRTVYRMDPARVVVAVPVALEATCAGLRGRVDEMVCARVPAGFAGVSAEYQDFTQSSDEEIRDLLDRAARLPAGEQRAAATGPEVGVRSALTPLPDGVPSEEVLLDLVGDARYVLIGEATHGTSEFYAARARMTRTLIEHAGFDAVAVEADWPDAHRANRYIRSRGDDGDAEQALRGFQRFPMWMWRNTVVRDFVEWLREYNRRDPARTVDFYGLDLYSMRRSAAEVIGYLDRVDPAAAQRARDRYACFDQHTDEQHYGYAAAFGAGEECADAVVAQLAELQRMSMRDLRTDGQGDPDEQFYAEQNARLVAAAEQYYRAMFGSRVSSWNLRDEHMFATLTALRGHLRQRIGSDAKIVVWAHNSHLGDARATELGSAGELNLGQLVRQNCPGESRILGFTTHTGTVLAADAWDGPPRVKRVRPSLPGSVENLLHRTGIERFLLRFDREPVAALDAPQLERAIGVVYRPDNERRSHYFHARPADRFDALLHIDETTALTPLDLVAHRGPDEPGDTYPHAV
;
A
#
# COMPACT_ATOMS: atom_id res chain seq x y z
N MET A 1 30.83 49.48 -22.37
CA MET A 1 29.81 49.53 -21.29
C MET A 1 28.91 48.32 -21.50
N ALA A 2 28.83 47.40 -20.54
CA ALA A 2 27.91 46.28 -20.65
C ALA A 2 26.48 46.82 -20.51
N THR A 3 25.69 46.74 -21.58
CA THR A 3 24.26 47.03 -21.55
C THR A 3 23.55 45.88 -20.87
N SER A 4 23.03 46.09 -19.66
CA SER A 4 22.12 45.18 -18.96
C SER A 4 20.92 44.81 -19.84
N ALA A 5 20.50 43.54 -19.83
CA ALA A 5 19.46 43.01 -20.71
C ALA A 5 18.03 43.34 -20.27
N TYR A 6 17.80 43.48 -18.96
CA TYR A 6 16.50 43.75 -18.36
C TYR A 6 16.56 45.01 -17.48
N ARG A 7 15.48 45.77 -17.42
CA ARG A 7 15.33 46.92 -16.52
C ARG A 7 15.18 46.45 -15.08
N ASP A 8 14.29 45.48 -14.85
CA ASP A 8 13.96 44.92 -13.55
C ASP A 8 13.49 43.46 -13.67
N ARG A 9 13.17 42.81 -12.54
CA ARG A 9 12.65 41.44 -12.50
C ARG A 9 11.29 41.28 -13.19
N ARG A 10 10.49 42.34 -13.31
CA ARG A 10 9.18 42.27 -13.95
C ARG A 10 9.32 42.17 -15.46
N GLU A 11 10.20 42.96 -16.06
CA GLU A 11 10.52 42.87 -17.49
C GLU A 11 11.09 41.49 -17.85
N ALA A 12 11.97 40.96 -17.01
CA ALA A 12 12.51 39.62 -17.15
C ALA A 12 11.43 38.53 -17.08
N GLY A 13 10.51 38.62 -16.11
CA GLY A 13 9.37 37.70 -15.98
C GLY A 13 8.42 37.73 -17.17
N ARG A 14 8.10 38.92 -17.71
CA ARG A 14 7.29 39.05 -18.93
C ARG A 14 7.96 38.45 -20.15
N THR A 15 9.26 38.64 -20.29
CA THR A 15 10.04 38.03 -21.38
C THR A 15 10.01 36.51 -21.27
N LEU A 16 10.27 35.98 -20.06
CA LEU A 16 10.25 34.55 -19.79
C LEU A 16 8.87 33.93 -20.05
N ALA A 17 7.79 34.63 -19.69
CA ALA A 17 6.43 34.19 -19.93
C ALA A 17 6.11 33.94 -21.42
N THR A 18 6.67 34.73 -22.34
CA THR A 18 6.45 34.51 -23.78
C THR A 18 6.97 33.15 -24.27
N LEU A 19 7.99 32.60 -23.61
CA LEU A 19 8.58 31.30 -23.92
C LEU A 19 7.83 30.13 -23.29
N LEU A 20 6.94 30.42 -22.33
CA LEU A 20 6.22 29.42 -21.54
C LEU A 20 4.76 29.27 -21.93
N GLY A 21 4.29 29.97 -22.98
CA GLY A 21 2.86 29.98 -23.36
C GLY A 21 2.22 28.61 -23.58
N ARG A 22 3.00 27.57 -23.89
CA ARG A 22 2.52 26.17 -24.03
C ARG A 22 2.09 25.52 -22.70
N PHE A 23 2.41 26.13 -21.57
CA PHE A 23 2.07 25.65 -20.23
C PHE A 23 0.85 26.37 -19.63
N ARG A 24 0.02 26.98 -20.49
CA ARG A 24 -1.28 27.54 -20.10
C ARG A 24 -2.28 26.38 -19.96
N ASP A 25 -2.17 25.64 -18.87
CA ASP A 25 -2.96 24.46 -18.55
C ASP A 25 -3.44 24.51 -17.08
N PRO A 26 -4.68 24.08 -16.75
CA PRO A 26 -5.19 24.09 -15.38
C PRO A 26 -4.34 23.30 -14.37
N ASP A 27 -3.62 22.27 -14.81
CA ASP A 27 -2.78 21.41 -13.99
C ASP A 27 -1.32 21.92 -13.93
N THR A 28 -1.06 23.16 -14.34
CA THR A 28 0.24 23.82 -14.19
C THR A 28 0.29 24.68 -12.93
N VAL A 29 1.40 24.61 -12.18
CA VAL A 29 1.67 25.47 -11.02
C VAL A 29 3.03 26.13 -11.20
N VAL A 30 3.12 27.42 -10.87
CA VAL A 30 4.39 28.16 -10.86
C VAL A 30 4.88 28.29 -9.43
N LEU A 31 6.13 27.88 -9.19
CA LEU A 31 6.81 28.02 -7.90
C LEU A 31 8.00 28.97 -8.02
N GLY A 32 7.92 30.10 -7.32
CA GLY A 32 9.02 31.06 -7.24
C GLY A 32 10.01 30.76 -6.11
N LEU A 33 11.30 30.73 -6.40
CA LEU A 33 12.34 30.63 -5.37
C LEU A 33 12.55 32.02 -4.73
N PRO A 34 12.39 32.17 -3.40
CA PRO A 34 12.53 33.47 -2.77
C PRO A 34 14.00 33.86 -2.59
N ARG A 35 14.33 35.16 -2.65
CA ARG A 35 13.40 36.29 -2.81
C ARG A 35 13.26 36.74 -4.26
N GLY A 36 14.33 36.69 -5.04
CA GLY A 36 14.37 37.24 -6.39
C GLY A 36 13.49 36.52 -7.41
N GLY A 37 13.27 35.21 -7.26
CA GLY A 37 12.45 34.44 -8.19
C GLY A 37 10.96 34.76 -8.16
N VAL A 38 10.41 35.20 -7.02
CA VAL A 38 8.94 35.39 -6.87
C VAL A 38 8.41 36.53 -7.76
N PRO A 39 9.04 37.73 -7.86
CA PRO A 39 8.62 38.75 -8.82
C PRO A 39 8.60 38.27 -10.28
N VAL A 40 9.57 37.44 -10.67
CA VAL A 40 9.62 36.86 -12.02
C VAL A 40 8.49 35.83 -12.20
N ALA A 41 8.34 34.94 -11.21
CA ALA A 41 7.30 33.92 -11.15
C ALA A 41 5.89 34.51 -11.19
N TYR A 42 5.68 35.65 -10.55
CA TYR A 42 4.39 36.36 -10.57
C TYR A 42 3.98 36.79 -11.98
N GLU A 43 4.89 37.38 -12.75
CA GLU A 43 4.58 37.79 -14.13
C GLU A 43 4.37 36.57 -15.04
N VAL A 44 5.09 35.46 -14.81
CA VAL A 44 4.87 34.18 -15.49
C VAL A 44 3.49 33.61 -15.17
N ALA A 45 3.15 33.47 -13.89
CA ALA A 45 1.87 32.94 -13.44
C ALA A 45 0.70 33.78 -13.93
N GLN A 46 0.82 35.12 -13.88
CA GLN A 46 -0.18 36.04 -14.39
C GLN A 46 -0.39 35.88 -15.90
N ALA A 47 0.68 35.77 -16.67
CA ALA A 47 0.59 35.61 -18.12
C ALA A 47 0.07 34.23 -18.54
N LEU A 48 0.31 33.19 -17.74
CA LEU A 48 -0.21 31.84 -17.98
C LEU A 48 -1.60 31.61 -17.38
N GLU A 49 -2.08 32.51 -16.51
CA GLU A 49 -3.35 32.35 -15.77
C GLU A 49 -3.36 31.08 -14.89
N VAL A 50 -2.23 30.76 -14.25
CA VAL A 50 -2.03 29.57 -13.41
C VAL A 50 -1.68 29.96 -11.96
N PRO A 51 -1.88 29.06 -10.98
CA PRO A 51 -1.52 29.33 -9.58
C PRO A 51 -0.03 29.63 -9.38
N LEU A 52 0.25 30.57 -8.47
CA LEU A 52 1.59 30.94 -7.99
C LEU A 52 1.74 30.57 -6.51
N ASP A 53 2.85 29.95 -6.14
CA ASP A 53 3.30 29.86 -4.76
C ASP A 53 4.83 30.06 -4.68
N VAL A 54 5.34 30.15 -3.46
CA VAL A 54 6.76 30.24 -3.15
C VAL A 54 7.30 28.85 -2.80
N LEU A 55 8.55 28.54 -3.13
CA LEU A 55 9.23 27.33 -2.63
C LEU A 55 10.46 27.74 -1.81
N VAL A 56 10.39 27.62 -0.49
CA VAL A 56 11.52 27.96 0.39
C VAL A 56 12.48 26.77 0.46
N VAL A 57 13.73 26.97 0.08
CA VAL A 57 14.79 25.95 0.14
C VAL A 57 15.96 26.46 0.97
N ARG A 58 16.50 25.60 1.85
CA ARG A 58 17.69 25.86 2.68
C ARG A 58 18.70 24.74 2.47
N ARG A 59 19.95 25.09 2.19
CA ARG A 59 21.05 24.12 2.11
C ARG A 59 21.49 23.70 3.51
N LEU A 60 21.93 22.46 3.64
CA LEU A 60 22.56 21.92 4.85
C LEU A 60 24.08 21.93 4.63
N GLY A 61 24.79 22.86 5.26
CA GLY A 61 26.25 22.95 5.14
C GLY A 61 26.98 21.93 6.02
N SER A 62 28.19 21.52 5.61
CA SER A 62 29.06 20.65 6.41
C SER A 62 29.58 21.38 7.66
N PRO A 63 29.73 20.71 8.81
CA PRO A 63 30.44 21.26 9.97
C PRO A 63 31.84 21.78 9.58
N GLY A 64 32.10 23.07 9.80
CA GLY A 64 33.39 23.69 9.48
C GLY A 64 33.56 24.16 8.03
N ASN A 65 32.66 23.78 7.11
CA ASN A 65 32.62 24.32 5.75
C ASN A 65 31.17 24.46 5.26
N SER A 66 30.57 25.63 5.48
CA SER A 66 29.19 25.91 5.10
C SER A 66 28.94 25.94 3.59
N GLU A 67 29.98 26.06 2.76
CA GLU A 67 29.84 26.02 1.30
C GLU A 67 29.70 24.60 0.75
N LEU A 68 30.19 23.60 1.48
CA LEU A 68 30.01 22.20 1.13
C LEU A 68 28.63 21.72 1.58
N ALA A 69 27.75 21.41 0.63
CA ALA A 69 26.37 21.02 0.89
C ALA A 69 26.24 19.51 1.17
N LEU A 70 25.92 19.16 2.42
CA LEU A 70 25.51 17.81 2.84
C LEU A 70 24.14 17.42 2.29
N GLY A 71 23.32 18.41 1.95
CA GLY A 71 21.94 18.23 1.53
C GLY A 71 21.18 19.54 1.47
N ALA A 72 19.86 19.45 1.44
CA ALA A 72 18.96 20.59 1.52
C ALA A 72 17.66 20.18 2.22
N ILE A 73 17.02 21.14 2.87
CA ILE A 73 15.64 21.05 3.33
C ILE A 73 14.80 22.05 2.57
N ALA A 74 13.55 21.71 2.36
CA ALA A 74 12.63 22.59 1.68
C ALA A 74 11.26 22.60 2.36
N SER A 75 10.40 23.48 1.85
CA SER A 75 8.99 23.55 2.20
C SER A 75 8.33 22.16 2.30
N GLY A 76 7.47 21.97 3.29
CA GLY A 76 6.80 20.69 3.54
C GLY A 76 7.67 19.66 4.29
N GLY A 77 8.84 20.05 4.80
CA GLY A 77 9.71 19.18 5.61
C GLY A 77 10.50 18.15 4.79
N VAL A 78 10.60 18.35 3.47
CA VAL A 78 11.36 17.47 2.58
C VAL A 78 12.86 17.67 2.85
N LEU A 79 13.55 16.58 3.22
CA LEU A 79 15.00 16.54 3.44
C LEU A 79 15.68 15.75 2.32
N VAL A 80 16.47 16.42 1.49
CA VAL A 80 17.31 15.81 0.45
C VAL A 80 18.75 15.71 0.97
N THR A 81 19.36 14.54 0.87
CA THR A 81 20.74 14.28 1.31
C THR A 81 21.67 14.02 0.13
N ASN A 82 22.95 14.32 0.30
CA ASN A 82 24.00 13.98 -0.65
C ASN A 82 24.87 12.86 -0.04
N GLY A 83 24.56 11.61 -0.38
CA GLY A 83 25.17 10.42 0.22
C GLY A 83 26.69 10.39 0.10
N ASP A 84 27.22 10.78 -1.06
CA ASP A 84 28.66 10.77 -1.33
C ASP A 84 29.41 11.78 -0.44
N VAL A 85 28.83 12.96 -0.24
CA VAL A 85 29.41 14.00 0.63
C VAL A 85 29.29 13.61 2.10
N LEU A 86 28.15 13.02 2.51
CA LEU A 86 27.97 12.53 3.87
C LEU A 86 29.00 11.44 4.22
N ALA A 87 29.27 10.53 3.28
CA ALA A 87 30.28 9.49 3.45
C ALA A 87 31.70 10.07 3.49
N ALA A 88 32.03 11.01 2.59
CA ALA A 88 33.35 11.65 2.54
C ALA A 88 33.67 12.49 3.78
N GLU A 89 32.68 13.22 4.30
CA GLU A 89 32.81 14.07 5.48
C GLU A 89 32.61 13.29 6.80
N GLN A 90 32.32 11.98 6.73
CA GLN A 90 32.04 11.11 7.87
C GLN A 90 30.94 11.67 8.81
N VAL A 91 29.93 12.30 8.21
CA VAL A 91 28.83 12.93 8.96
C VAL A 91 27.80 11.89 9.34
N GLY A 92 27.74 11.56 10.63
CA GLY A 92 26.75 10.65 11.20
C GLY A 92 25.32 11.23 11.22
N PRO A 93 24.29 10.37 11.37
CA PRO A 93 22.88 10.76 11.35
C PRO A 93 22.52 11.87 12.35
N ASP A 94 23.07 11.80 13.58
CA ASP A 94 22.80 12.74 14.66
C ASP A 94 23.29 14.17 14.36
N VAL A 95 24.40 14.28 13.62
CA VAL A 95 24.97 15.57 13.23
C VAL A 95 24.12 16.18 12.12
N LEU A 96 23.75 15.38 11.12
CA LEU A 96 22.87 15.81 10.04
C LEU A 96 21.50 16.26 10.57
N GLU A 97 20.91 15.50 11.51
CA GLU A 97 19.62 15.85 12.09
C GLU A 97 19.68 17.20 12.83
N ARG A 98 20.77 17.48 13.55
CA ARG A 98 20.96 18.76 14.25
C ARG A 98 21.05 19.94 13.30
N ILE A 99 21.76 19.78 12.18
CA ILE A 99 21.88 20.80 11.13
C ILE A 99 20.52 21.01 10.48
N ALA A 100 19.82 19.92 10.11
CA ALA A 100 18.48 19.97 9.53
C ALA A 100 17.45 20.62 10.47
N ARG A 101 17.49 20.34 11.77
CA ARG A 101 16.63 20.98 12.77
C ARG A 101 16.88 22.49 12.87
N THR A 102 18.14 22.92 12.83
CA THR A 102 18.52 24.33 12.91
C THR A 102 18.05 25.08 11.67
N GLU A 103 18.40 24.56 10.50
CA GLU A 103 17.97 25.11 9.21
C GLU A 103 16.45 25.09 9.06
N GLY A 104 15.78 24.05 9.59
CA GLY A 104 14.33 23.88 9.52
C GLY A 104 13.55 24.90 10.33
N ARG A 105 14.14 25.49 11.37
CA ARG A 105 13.52 26.60 12.11
C ARG A 105 13.48 27.87 11.28
N GLU A 106 14.57 28.21 10.59
CA GLU A 106 14.61 29.38 9.72
C GLU A 106 13.73 29.18 8.47
N LEU A 107 13.69 27.95 7.94
CA LEU A 107 12.76 27.60 6.86
C LEU A 107 11.31 27.88 7.26
N ARG A 108 10.86 27.33 8.39
CA ARG A 108 9.50 27.57 8.92
C ARG A 108 9.22 29.05 9.19
N ARG A 109 10.20 29.80 9.71
CA ARG A 109 10.06 31.25 9.92
C ARG A 109 9.76 31.96 8.60
N ARG A 110 10.51 31.67 7.53
CA ARG A 110 10.31 32.27 6.20
C ARG A 110 9.00 31.84 5.56
N GLU A 111 8.61 30.58 5.68
CA GLU A 111 7.30 30.11 5.21
C GLU A 111 6.17 30.86 5.90
N GLN A 112 6.24 31.01 7.23
CA GLN A 112 5.24 31.77 7.99
C GLN A 112 5.18 33.24 7.54
N VAL A 113 6.34 33.85 7.25
CA VAL A 113 6.40 35.23 6.76
C VAL A 113 5.78 35.34 5.36
N TYR A 114 5.99 34.39 4.45
CA TYR A 114 5.48 34.51 3.07
C TYR A 114 4.03 34.03 2.91
N ARG A 115 3.67 32.89 3.50
CA ARG A 115 2.35 32.27 3.33
C ARG A 115 1.36 32.61 4.44
N GLY A 116 1.84 33.00 5.63
CA GLY A 116 0.98 33.08 6.81
C GLY A 116 0.46 31.68 7.15
N GLU A 117 -0.86 31.53 7.28
CA GLU A 117 -1.53 30.25 7.53
C GLU A 117 -1.93 29.50 6.25
N ARG A 118 -1.63 30.04 5.06
CA ARG A 118 -1.99 29.38 3.80
C ARG A 118 -1.20 28.07 3.62
N PRO A 119 -1.87 26.98 3.23
CA PRO A 119 -1.19 25.72 2.93
C PRO A 119 -0.28 25.87 1.71
N LEU A 120 0.71 24.99 1.61
CA LEU A 120 1.50 24.77 0.40
C LEU A 120 0.58 24.42 -0.78
N LEU A 121 0.85 24.96 -1.97
CA LEU A 121 0.19 24.47 -3.18
C LEU A 121 0.55 23.01 -3.42
N ASP A 122 -0.48 22.21 -3.68
CA ASP A 122 -0.32 20.82 -4.09
C ASP A 122 0.21 20.75 -5.53
N VAL A 123 1.30 20.02 -5.69
CA VAL A 123 2.03 19.86 -6.96
C VAL A 123 1.98 18.43 -7.48
N THR A 124 1.35 17.51 -6.75
CA THR A 124 1.29 16.10 -7.12
C THR A 124 0.52 15.92 -8.43
N GLY A 125 1.10 15.20 -9.39
CA GLY A 125 0.53 14.98 -10.72
C GLY A 125 0.44 16.24 -11.60
N ARG A 126 0.99 17.37 -11.16
CA ARG A 126 0.93 18.65 -11.89
C ARG A 126 2.21 18.95 -12.66
N THR A 127 2.11 19.83 -13.65
CA THR A 127 3.30 20.45 -14.27
C THR A 127 3.80 21.57 -13.37
N VAL A 128 5.00 21.44 -12.82
CA VAL A 128 5.60 22.44 -11.93
C VAL A 128 6.63 23.25 -12.69
N ILE A 129 6.42 24.57 -12.76
CA ILE A 129 7.40 25.51 -13.31
C ILE A 129 8.16 26.16 -12.14
N LEU A 130 9.40 25.73 -11.92
CA LEU A 130 10.33 26.33 -10.97
C LEU A 130 10.97 27.57 -11.57
N VAL A 131 10.79 28.72 -10.92
CA VAL A 131 11.25 30.02 -11.42
C VAL A 131 12.21 30.71 -10.45
N ASP A 132 13.31 31.24 -10.99
CA ASP A 132 14.26 32.10 -10.28
C ASP A 132 14.67 33.31 -11.16
N ASP A 133 15.30 34.34 -10.58
CA ASP A 133 15.72 35.55 -11.31
C ASP A 133 16.99 35.37 -12.16
N GLY A 134 17.74 34.30 -11.91
CA GLY A 134 18.79 33.80 -12.80
C GLY A 134 19.66 32.75 -12.14
N LEU A 135 20.46 32.03 -12.94
CA LEU A 135 21.32 30.95 -12.43
C LEU A 135 22.80 31.20 -12.72
N ALA A 136 23.56 31.45 -11.66
CA ALA A 136 25.02 31.43 -11.70
C ALA A 136 25.55 29.99 -11.53
N THR A 137 25.40 29.41 -10.33
CA THR A 137 25.89 28.05 -10.01
C THR A 137 24.80 26.98 -10.04
N GLY A 138 23.52 27.38 -9.94
CA GLY A 138 22.37 26.48 -9.97
C GLY A 138 22.15 25.64 -8.70
N ALA A 139 22.98 25.76 -7.66
CA ALA A 139 22.91 24.88 -6.49
C ALA A 139 21.56 24.94 -5.74
N THR A 140 20.99 26.13 -5.57
CA THR A 140 19.67 26.30 -4.95
C THR A 140 18.57 25.73 -5.83
N MET A 141 18.66 25.91 -7.15
CA MET A 141 17.71 25.36 -8.10
C MET A 141 17.79 23.83 -8.15
N ASP A 142 18.98 23.24 -8.11
CA ASP A 142 19.13 21.78 -8.02
C ASP A 142 18.48 21.21 -6.76
N ALA A 143 18.66 21.89 -5.62
CA ALA A 143 17.99 21.51 -4.38
C ALA A 143 16.46 21.64 -4.47
N ALA A 144 15.96 22.68 -5.15
CA ALA A 144 14.53 22.86 -5.43
C ALA A 144 13.99 21.75 -6.36
N VAL A 145 14.70 21.43 -7.43
CA VAL A 145 14.35 20.35 -8.37
C VAL A 145 14.26 19.01 -7.64
N ARG A 146 15.30 18.63 -6.88
CA ARG A 146 15.30 17.38 -6.11
C ARG A 146 14.19 17.33 -5.07
N THR A 147 13.84 18.49 -4.50
CA THR A 147 12.73 18.61 -3.57
C THR A 147 11.40 18.37 -4.29
N VAL A 148 11.18 19.07 -5.40
CA VAL A 148 9.93 19.02 -6.15
C VAL A 148 9.70 17.62 -6.70
N TYR A 149 10.72 16.92 -7.21
CA TYR A 149 10.57 15.52 -7.61
C TYR A 149 10.14 14.59 -6.47
N ARG A 150 10.45 14.91 -5.21
CA ARG A 150 9.94 14.16 -4.05
C ARG A 150 8.49 14.49 -3.68
N MET A 151 7.90 15.51 -4.30
CA MET A 151 6.49 15.89 -4.19
C MET A 151 5.64 15.30 -5.34
N ASP A 152 6.25 14.46 -6.18
CA ASP A 152 5.59 13.66 -7.23
C ASP A 152 4.81 14.44 -8.31
N PRO A 153 5.44 15.43 -8.97
CA PRO A 153 4.85 16.16 -10.08
C PRO A 153 4.77 15.28 -11.34
N ALA A 154 3.83 15.59 -12.25
CA ALA A 154 3.82 14.97 -13.57
C ALA A 154 5.01 15.44 -14.43
N ARG A 155 5.45 16.69 -14.23
CA ARG A 155 6.55 17.29 -14.97
C ARG A 155 7.21 18.42 -14.18
N VAL A 156 8.54 18.52 -14.24
CA VAL A 156 9.31 19.63 -13.69
C VAL A 156 9.97 20.42 -14.80
N VAL A 157 9.59 21.69 -14.90
CA VAL A 157 10.16 22.68 -15.81
C VAL A 157 10.95 23.68 -14.99
N VAL A 158 12.23 23.89 -15.30
CA VAL A 158 12.98 25.02 -14.74
C VAL A 158 12.96 26.15 -15.74
N ALA A 159 12.54 27.34 -15.32
CA ALA A 159 12.43 28.51 -16.18
C ALA A 159 13.12 29.73 -15.56
N VAL A 160 14.11 30.29 -16.25
CA VAL A 160 14.87 31.46 -15.75
C VAL A 160 15.15 32.48 -16.86
N PRO A 161 15.21 33.80 -16.55
CA PRO A 161 15.47 34.82 -17.56
C PRO A 161 16.91 34.81 -18.08
N VAL A 162 17.88 34.43 -17.22
CA VAL A 162 19.30 34.41 -17.58
C VAL A 162 20.08 33.38 -16.78
N ALA A 163 21.03 32.71 -17.42
CA ALA A 163 21.89 31.73 -16.76
C ALA A 163 23.23 31.53 -17.49
N LEU A 164 24.20 30.94 -16.79
CA LEU A 164 25.43 30.42 -17.39
C LEU A 164 25.14 29.12 -18.18
N GLU A 165 25.72 28.96 -19.38
CA GLU A 165 25.45 27.78 -20.23
C GLU A 165 25.79 26.46 -19.52
N ALA A 166 26.92 26.42 -18.80
CA ALA A 166 27.32 25.25 -18.03
C ALA A 166 26.26 24.85 -16.98
N THR A 167 25.60 25.83 -16.37
CA THR A 167 24.54 25.61 -15.36
C THR A 167 23.25 25.13 -16.02
N CYS A 168 22.85 25.69 -17.16
CA CYS A 168 21.75 25.18 -17.97
C CYS A 168 21.99 23.73 -18.39
N ALA A 169 23.18 23.41 -18.91
CA ALA A 169 23.54 22.07 -19.34
C ALA A 169 23.50 21.06 -18.19
N GLY A 170 23.98 21.44 -17.00
CA GLY A 170 23.92 20.60 -15.81
C GLY A 170 22.50 20.29 -15.33
N LEU A 171 21.58 21.23 -15.45
CA LEU A 171 20.17 21.04 -15.06
C LEU A 171 19.33 20.32 -16.11
N ARG A 172 19.61 20.47 -17.42
CA ARG A 172 18.87 19.79 -18.51
C ARG A 172 18.79 18.27 -18.33
N GLY A 173 19.83 17.64 -17.76
CA GLY A 173 19.83 16.20 -17.48
C GLY A 173 19.06 15.79 -16.22
N ARG A 174 18.46 16.74 -15.50
CA ARG A 174 17.81 16.54 -14.19
C ARG A 174 16.37 17.01 -14.15
N VAL A 175 15.86 17.63 -15.22
CA VAL A 175 14.51 18.17 -15.31
C VAL A 175 13.89 17.78 -16.64
N ASP A 176 12.56 17.74 -16.72
CA ASP A 176 11.86 17.41 -17.96
C ASP A 176 12.01 18.52 -19.01
N GLU A 177 12.18 19.77 -18.58
CA GLU A 177 12.51 20.87 -19.48
C GLU A 177 13.27 22.01 -18.80
N MET A 178 14.28 22.54 -19.48
CA MET A 178 15.03 23.74 -19.07
C MET A 178 14.77 24.88 -20.05
N VAL A 179 14.07 25.91 -19.59
CA VAL A 179 13.76 27.11 -20.35
C VAL A 179 14.62 28.27 -19.84
N CYS A 180 15.51 28.77 -20.69
CA CYS A 180 16.34 29.93 -20.37
C CYS A 180 16.15 30.99 -21.46
N ALA A 181 15.72 32.19 -21.09
CA ALA A 181 15.46 33.24 -22.07
C ALA A 181 16.76 33.78 -22.70
N ARG A 182 17.87 33.79 -21.96
CA ARG A 182 19.17 34.28 -22.44
C ARG A 182 20.35 33.58 -21.78
N VAL A 183 21.35 33.23 -22.59
CA VAL A 183 22.64 32.68 -22.12
C VAL A 183 23.78 33.52 -22.71
N PRO A 184 24.27 34.56 -21.99
CA PRO A 184 25.25 35.48 -22.54
C PRO A 184 26.67 34.88 -22.53
N ALA A 185 27.42 35.09 -23.61
CA ALA A 185 28.79 34.59 -23.76
C ALA A 185 29.79 35.19 -22.75
N GLY A 186 29.47 36.36 -22.17
CA GLY A 186 30.27 37.05 -21.14
C GLY A 186 29.54 37.16 -19.80
N PHE A 187 28.92 36.07 -19.33
CA PHE A 187 28.15 36.06 -18.09
C PHE A 187 29.02 36.46 -16.87
N ALA A 188 28.83 37.68 -16.38
CA ALA A 188 29.54 38.21 -15.21
C ALA A 188 28.82 37.93 -13.88
N GLY A 189 27.54 37.56 -13.94
CA GLY A 189 26.68 37.30 -12.79
C GLY A 189 25.24 37.74 -13.06
N VAL A 190 24.28 37.20 -12.31
CA VAL A 190 22.85 37.49 -12.50
C VAL A 190 22.57 38.99 -12.40
N SER A 191 23.16 39.67 -11.41
CA SER A 191 22.93 41.11 -11.18
C SER A 191 23.39 42.01 -12.33
N ALA A 192 24.37 41.59 -13.15
CA ALA A 192 24.88 42.40 -14.26
C ALA A 192 23.89 42.47 -15.45
N GLU A 193 22.89 41.60 -15.45
CA GLU A 193 21.88 41.52 -16.51
C GLU A 193 20.66 42.41 -16.21
N TYR A 194 20.60 43.03 -15.02
CA TYR A 194 19.51 43.90 -14.58
C TYR A 194 20.00 45.34 -14.34
N GLN A 195 19.24 46.35 -14.80
CA GLN A 195 19.50 47.77 -14.47
C GLN A 195 19.20 48.04 -12.99
N ASP A 196 18.08 47.51 -12.50
CA ASP A 196 17.68 47.49 -11.11
C ASP A 196 17.63 46.05 -10.60
N PHE A 197 18.60 45.72 -9.72
CA PHE A 197 18.68 44.43 -9.04
C PHE A 197 18.47 44.56 -7.53
N THR A 198 17.73 45.60 -7.08
CA THR A 198 17.40 45.82 -5.67
C THR A 198 16.78 44.56 -5.08
N GLN A 199 17.20 44.19 -3.87
CA GLN A 199 16.72 42.96 -3.24
C GLN A 199 15.24 43.09 -2.86
N SER A 200 14.42 42.14 -3.29
CA SER A 200 13.00 42.09 -2.91
C SER A 200 12.82 41.93 -1.41
N SER A 201 11.93 42.74 -0.83
CA SER A 201 11.59 42.70 0.60
C SER A 201 10.58 41.60 0.90
N ASP A 202 10.52 41.14 2.14
CA ASP A 202 9.53 40.13 2.54
C ASP A 202 8.08 40.67 2.40
N GLU A 203 7.87 41.99 2.51
CA GLU A 203 6.62 42.68 2.19
C GLU A 203 6.26 42.55 0.71
N GLU A 204 7.22 42.74 -0.21
CA GLU A 204 6.98 42.62 -1.65
C GLU A 204 6.58 41.19 -2.02
N ILE A 205 7.27 40.19 -1.46
CA ILE A 205 6.95 38.77 -1.70
C ILE A 205 5.51 38.46 -1.24
N ARG A 206 5.11 38.93 -0.07
CA ARG A 206 3.74 38.77 0.44
C ARG A 206 2.71 39.44 -0.46
N ASP A 207 2.93 40.69 -0.87
CA ASP A 207 2.00 41.43 -1.74
C ASP A 207 1.79 40.69 -3.08
N LEU A 208 2.86 40.18 -3.69
CA LEU A 208 2.78 39.44 -4.93
C LEU A 208 2.01 38.12 -4.78
N LEU A 209 2.26 37.36 -3.72
CA LEU A 209 1.53 36.12 -3.43
C LEU A 209 0.04 36.39 -3.15
N ASP A 210 -0.28 37.46 -2.41
CA ASP A 210 -1.66 37.85 -2.10
C ASP A 210 -2.42 38.32 -3.35
N ARG A 211 -1.75 39.06 -4.22
CA ARG A 211 -2.32 39.47 -5.51
C ARG A 211 -2.56 38.29 -6.44
N ALA A 212 -1.64 37.34 -6.48
CA ALA A 212 -1.80 36.13 -7.27
C ALA A 212 -2.97 35.27 -6.75
N ALA A 213 -3.14 35.16 -5.43
CA ALA A 213 -4.27 34.45 -4.81
C ALA A 213 -5.64 35.11 -5.05
N ARG A 214 -5.69 36.40 -5.42
CA ARG A 214 -6.92 37.14 -5.76
C ARG A 214 -7.29 37.07 -7.23
N LEU A 215 -6.40 36.60 -8.10
CA LEU A 215 -6.80 36.23 -9.46
C LEU A 215 -7.79 35.07 -9.32
N PRO A 216 -8.92 35.07 -10.05
CA PRO A 216 -9.88 33.98 -9.96
C PRO A 216 -9.16 32.69 -10.35
N ALA A 217 -8.79 31.90 -9.34
CA ALA A 217 -8.33 30.54 -9.53
C ALA A 217 -9.43 29.84 -10.33
N GLY A 218 -9.04 29.10 -11.37
CA GLY A 218 -9.95 28.32 -12.22
C GLY A 218 -10.68 27.19 -11.49
N GLU A 219 -10.98 27.32 -10.20
CA GLU A 219 -11.63 26.33 -9.36
C GLU A 219 -13.16 26.22 -9.56
N GLN A 220 -13.74 26.93 -10.54
CA GLN A 220 -15.18 26.84 -10.83
C GLN A 220 -15.55 26.45 -12.27
N ARG A 221 -14.64 25.83 -13.04
CA ARG A 221 -14.97 25.30 -14.39
C ARG A 221 -14.63 23.84 -14.68
N ALA A 222 -14.11 23.07 -13.72
CA ALA A 222 -13.71 21.67 -13.96
C ALA A 222 -14.86 20.64 -13.96
N ALA A 223 -16.11 21.03 -13.65
CA ALA A 223 -17.22 20.09 -13.52
C ALA A 223 -17.70 19.43 -14.84
N ALA A 224 -17.06 19.67 -15.99
CA ALA A 224 -17.50 19.12 -17.27
C ALA A 224 -16.46 18.31 -18.07
N THR A 225 -15.18 18.25 -17.64
CA THR A 225 -14.13 17.55 -18.43
C THR A 225 -13.01 16.88 -17.62
N GLY A 226 -13.12 16.78 -16.29
CA GLY A 226 -12.10 16.13 -15.45
C GLY A 226 -12.10 14.59 -15.55
N PRO A 227 -11.02 13.91 -15.11
CA PRO A 227 -10.91 12.44 -15.14
C PRO A 227 -12.09 11.71 -14.46
N GLU A 228 -12.73 12.35 -13.48
CA GLU A 228 -13.95 11.86 -12.82
C GLU A 228 -15.14 11.66 -13.76
N VAL A 229 -15.19 12.35 -14.91
CA VAL A 229 -16.25 12.18 -15.91
C VAL A 229 -16.18 10.78 -16.52
N GLY A 230 -14.98 10.31 -16.86
CA GLY A 230 -14.76 8.96 -17.36
C GLY A 230 -15.13 7.88 -16.34
N VAL A 231 -14.81 8.12 -15.06
CA VAL A 231 -15.21 7.24 -13.96
C VAL A 231 -16.74 7.22 -13.80
N ARG A 232 -17.41 8.39 -13.83
CA ARG A 232 -18.87 8.48 -13.74
C ARG A 232 -19.61 7.76 -14.87
N SER A 233 -19.04 7.73 -16.07
CA SER A 233 -19.64 7.00 -17.20
C SER A 233 -19.51 5.47 -17.08
N ALA A 234 -18.52 4.98 -16.32
CA ALA A 234 -18.22 3.55 -16.20
C ALA A 234 -18.74 2.91 -14.90
N LEU A 235 -19.12 3.71 -13.90
CA LEU A 235 -19.53 3.20 -12.59
C LEU A 235 -20.94 2.61 -12.58
N THR A 236 -21.13 1.60 -11.74
CA THR A 236 -22.44 1.05 -11.37
C THR A 236 -22.73 1.40 -9.90
N PRO A 237 -23.75 2.21 -9.58
CA PRO A 237 -24.07 2.58 -8.21
C PRO A 237 -24.40 1.38 -7.32
N LEU A 238 -23.92 1.41 -6.07
CA LEU A 238 -24.11 0.35 -5.07
C LEU A 238 -24.72 0.95 -3.78
N PRO A 239 -26.03 1.27 -3.72
CA PRO A 239 -26.62 1.94 -2.55
C PRO A 239 -26.35 1.19 -1.22
N ASP A 240 -26.35 -0.15 -1.28
CA ASP A 240 -26.09 -1.01 -0.11
C ASP A 240 -24.60 -1.39 0.06
N GLY A 241 -23.69 -0.81 -0.73
CA GLY A 241 -22.26 -1.13 -0.72
C GLY A 241 -21.91 -2.52 -1.29
N VAL A 242 -22.86 -3.20 -1.93
CA VAL A 242 -22.71 -4.56 -2.47
C VAL A 242 -23.38 -4.63 -3.85
N PRO A 243 -22.77 -5.27 -4.87
CA PRO A 243 -23.41 -5.51 -6.16
C PRO A 243 -24.69 -6.33 -6.02
N SER A 244 -25.65 -6.09 -6.91
CA SER A 244 -26.80 -6.99 -7.06
C SER A 244 -26.33 -8.38 -7.49
N GLU A 245 -27.17 -9.39 -7.23
CA GLU A 245 -26.90 -10.76 -7.67
C GLU A 245 -26.60 -10.83 -9.17
N GLU A 246 -27.42 -10.18 -10.01
CA GLU A 246 -27.21 -10.15 -11.45
C GLU A 246 -25.84 -9.58 -11.84
N VAL A 247 -25.47 -8.44 -11.26
CA VAL A 247 -24.18 -7.78 -11.54
C VAL A 247 -23.01 -8.64 -11.06
N LEU A 248 -23.13 -9.28 -9.89
CA LEU A 248 -22.08 -10.12 -9.32
C LEU A 248 -21.89 -11.40 -10.13
N LEU A 249 -22.97 -12.09 -10.51
CA LEU A 249 -22.92 -13.33 -11.29
C LEU A 249 -22.38 -13.07 -12.70
N ASP A 250 -22.76 -11.96 -13.33
CA ASP A 250 -22.21 -11.56 -14.63
C ASP A 250 -20.71 -11.21 -14.55
N LEU A 251 -20.28 -10.52 -13.48
CA LEU A 251 -18.86 -10.21 -13.25
C LEU A 251 -18.02 -11.47 -13.03
N VAL A 252 -18.53 -12.40 -12.23
CA VAL A 252 -17.83 -13.64 -11.89
C VAL A 252 -17.82 -14.65 -13.05
N GLY A 253 -18.93 -14.77 -13.76
CA GLY A 253 -19.10 -15.74 -14.85
C GLY A 253 -18.73 -17.16 -14.41
N ASP A 254 -17.91 -17.83 -15.22
CA ASP A 254 -17.48 -19.22 -14.98
C ASP A 254 -16.22 -19.36 -14.12
N ALA A 255 -15.78 -18.29 -13.43
CA ALA A 255 -14.57 -18.32 -12.63
C ALA A 255 -14.59 -19.43 -11.57
N ARG A 256 -13.43 -20.05 -11.38
CA ARG A 256 -13.17 -21.05 -10.33
C ARG A 256 -12.65 -20.40 -9.06
N TYR A 257 -11.98 -19.27 -9.17
CA TYR A 257 -11.52 -18.48 -8.04
C TYR A 257 -12.12 -17.10 -8.06
N VAL A 258 -12.74 -16.69 -6.95
CA VAL A 258 -13.16 -15.30 -6.75
C VAL A 258 -12.41 -14.75 -5.56
N LEU A 259 -11.43 -13.90 -5.83
CA LEU A 259 -10.56 -13.27 -4.85
C LEU A 259 -11.21 -11.95 -4.46
N ILE A 260 -11.62 -11.83 -3.20
CA ILE A 260 -12.33 -10.66 -2.66
C ILE A 260 -11.45 -9.97 -1.63
N GLY A 261 -10.86 -8.85 -2.06
CA GLY A 261 -9.98 -7.98 -1.32
C GLY A 261 -10.65 -7.22 -0.18
N GLU A 262 -9.83 -6.47 0.54
CA GLU A 262 -10.25 -5.35 1.38
C GLU A 262 -9.11 -4.32 1.45
N ALA A 263 -9.44 -3.02 1.46
CA ALA A 263 -8.42 -1.96 1.58
C ALA A 263 -7.92 -1.77 3.01
N THR A 264 -8.68 -2.31 3.99
CA THR A 264 -8.34 -2.30 5.40
C THR A 264 -8.81 -3.55 6.12
N HIS A 265 -8.07 -4.04 7.12
CA HIS A 265 -8.49 -5.20 7.93
C HIS A 265 -9.56 -4.94 9.00
N GLY A 266 -10.01 -3.68 9.17
CA GLY A 266 -10.85 -3.27 10.30
C GLY A 266 -12.09 -2.48 9.92
N THR A 267 -12.63 -2.68 8.71
CA THR A 267 -13.78 -1.91 8.20
C THR A 267 -15.03 -2.79 8.10
N SER A 268 -16.12 -2.36 8.73
CA SER A 268 -17.38 -3.11 8.82
C SER A 268 -17.99 -3.39 7.45
N GLU A 269 -18.04 -2.38 6.57
CA GLU A 269 -18.69 -2.47 5.26
C GLU A 269 -17.98 -3.45 4.33
N PHE A 270 -16.65 -3.55 4.41
CA PHE A 270 -15.86 -4.48 3.60
C PHE A 270 -16.16 -5.93 4.01
N TYR A 271 -16.17 -6.23 5.31
CA TYR A 271 -16.56 -7.55 5.79
C TYR A 271 -18.00 -7.90 5.43
N ALA A 272 -18.94 -6.95 5.58
CA ALA A 272 -20.33 -7.16 5.24
C ALA A 272 -20.54 -7.43 3.74
N ALA A 273 -19.84 -6.67 2.88
CA ALA A 273 -19.88 -6.87 1.44
C ALA A 273 -19.29 -8.22 1.02
N ARG A 274 -18.11 -8.59 1.56
CA ARG A 274 -17.51 -9.91 1.35
C ARG A 274 -18.46 -11.03 1.75
N ALA A 275 -19.05 -10.97 2.94
CA ALA A 275 -20.00 -11.96 3.42
C ALA A 275 -21.22 -12.08 2.49
N ARG A 276 -21.86 -10.96 2.11
CA ARG A 276 -23.03 -10.98 1.23
C ARG A 276 -22.71 -11.51 -0.17
N MET A 277 -21.62 -11.06 -0.79
CA MET A 277 -21.21 -11.55 -2.10
C MET A 277 -20.91 -13.05 -2.06
N THR A 278 -20.20 -13.52 -1.05
CA THR A 278 -19.90 -14.95 -0.89
C THR A 278 -21.17 -15.78 -0.70
N ARG A 279 -22.17 -15.31 0.07
CA ARG A 279 -23.46 -16.00 0.19
C ARG A 279 -24.12 -16.17 -1.17
N THR A 280 -24.20 -15.10 -1.96
CA THR A 280 -24.76 -15.14 -3.31
C THR A 280 -24.00 -16.12 -4.22
N LEU A 281 -22.66 -16.13 -4.15
CA LEU A 281 -21.83 -17.04 -4.95
C LEU A 281 -22.03 -18.51 -4.54
N ILE A 282 -22.20 -18.79 -3.25
CA ILE A 282 -22.52 -20.13 -2.76
C ILE A 282 -23.91 -20.56 -3.25
N GLU A 283 -24.93 -19.73 -3.02
CA GLU A 283 -26.33 -20.06 -3.30
C GLU A 283 -26.63 -20.17 -4.80
N HIS A 284 -26.02 -19.31 -5.63
CA HIS A 284 -26.41 -19.14 -7.03
C HIS A 284 -25.31 -19.47 -8.05
N ALA A 285 -24.05 -19.58 -7.63
CA ALA A 285 -22.92 -19.86 -8.53
C ALA A 285 -22.17 -21.17 -8.20
N GLY A 286 -22.59 -21.89 -7.16
CA GLY A 286 -22.05 -23.20 -6.78
C GLY A 286 -20.61 -23.14 -6.27
N PHE A 287 -20.29 -22.16 -5.42
CA PHE A 287 -18.99 -22.12 -4.74
C PHE A 287 -18.95 -23.12 -3.58
N ASP A 288 -17.88 -23.92 -3.53
CA ASP A 288 -17.74 -25.08 -2.64
C ASP A 288 -16.94 -24.77 -1.37
N ALA A 289 -16.14 -23.69 -1.37
CA ALA A 289 -15.33 -23.33 -0.23
C ALA A 289 -15.05 -21.83 -0.14
N VAL A 290 -14.78 -21.40 1.09
CA VAL A 290 -14.27 -20.07 1.42
C VAL A 290 -12.90 -20.24 2.07
N ALA A 291 -11.87 -19.70 1.46
CA ALA A 291 -10.51 -19.69 1.99
C ALA A 291 -10.15 -18.27 2.45
N VAL A 292 -9.64 -18.11 3.66
CA VAL A 292 -9.39 -16.81 4.27
C VAL A 292 -7.91 -16.64 4.66
N GLU A 293 -7.42 -15.41 4.69
CA GLU A 293 -6.10 -15.01 5.20
C GLU A 293 -6.02 -15.19 6.73
N ALA A 294 -6.11 -16.43 7.16
CA ALA A 294 -6.13 -16.83 8.55
C ALA A 294 -5.35 -18.13 8.76
N ASP A 295 -5.02 -18.37 10.03
CA ASP A 295 -4.34 -19.58 10.46
C ASP A 295 -5.15 -20.84 10.15
N TRP A 296 -4.45 -21.85 9.61
CA TRP A 296 -5.06 -23.11 9.17
C TRP A 296 -5.80 -23.87 10.29
N PRO A 297 -5.22 -24.11 11.50
CA PRO A 297 -5.91 -24.80 12.58
C PRO A 297 -7.16 -24.07 13.08
N ASP A 298 -7.12 -22.73 13.09
CA ASP A 298 -8.19 -21.92 13.65
C ASP A 298 -9.40 -21.88 12.72
N ALA A 299 -9.15 -21.76 11.42
CA ALA A 299 -10.19 -21.92 10.42
C ALA A 299 -10.71 -23.37 10.37
N HIS A 300 -9.86 -24.38 10.60
CA HIS A 300 -10.31 -25.77 10.69
C HIS A 300 -11.32 -25.98 11.82
N ARG A 301 -11.09 -25.37 12.99
CA ARG A 301 -12.07 -25.39 14.09
C ARG A 301 -13.43 -24.83 13.67
N ALA A 302 -13.45 -23.68 13.00
CA ALA A 302 -14.68 -23.11 12.44
C ALA A 302 -15.30 -24.05 11.37
N ASN A 303 -14.47 -24.71 10.55
CA ASN A 303 -14.95 -25.67 9.56
C ASN A 303 -15.67 -26.86 10.21
N ARG A 304 -15.10 -27.41 11.29
CA ARG A 304 -15.74 -28.50 12.04
C ARG A 304 -17.12 -28.07 12.52
N TYR A 305 -17.22 -26.88 13.11
CA TYR A 305 -18.48 -26.32 13.59
C TYR A 305 -19.55 -26.22 12.50
N ILE A 306 -19.21 -25.65 11.32
CA ILE A 306 -20.18 -25.50 10.22
C ILE A 306 -20.58 -26.85 9.60
N ARG A 307 -19.76 -27.88 9.74
CA ARG A 307 -20.08 -29.27 9.36
C ARG A 307 -20.78 -30.06 10.46
N SER A 308 -21.18 -29.41 11.55
CA SER A 308 -21.77 -30.05 12.73
C SER A 308 -20.87 -31.16 13.31
N ARG A 309 -19.54 -30.97 13.25
CA ARG A 309 -18.52 -31.79 13.89
C ARG A 309 -17.90 -31.01 15.08
N GLY A 310 -17.48 -31.73 16.12
CA GLY A 310 -16.88 -31.13 17.32
C GLY A 310 -17.90 -30.65 18.35
N ASP A 311 -17.41 -29.97 19.39
CA ASP A 311 -18.18 -29.68 20.62
C ASP A 311 -18.59 -28.21 20.77
N ASP A 312 -18.25 -27.34 19.81
CA ASP A 312 -18.60 -25.92 19.87
C ASP A 312 -20.11 -25.71 19.66
N GLY A 313 -20.75 -25.00 20.60
CA GLY A 313 -22.20 -24.80 20.61
C GLY A 313 -22.70 -23.73 19.63
N ASP A 314 -21.90 -22.67 19.47
CA ASP A 314 -22.22 -21.48 18.67
C ASP A 314 -20.98 -20.99 17.87
N ALA A 315 -21.21 -20.05 16.94
CA ALA A 315 -20.14 -19.50 16.10
C ALA A 315 -19.08 -18.72 16.90
N GLU A 316 -19.42 -18.09 18.04
CA GLU A 316 -18.44 -17.35 18.84
C GLU A 316 -17.42 -18.30 19.50
N GLN A 317 -17.90 -19.45 19.99
CA GLN A 317 -17.08 -20.55 20.48
C GLN A 317 -16.23 -21.18 19.38
N ALA A 318 -16.80 -21.37 18.18
CA ALA A 318 -16.06 -21.91 17.04
C ALA A 318 -14.92 -20.99 16.59
N LEU A 319 -15.11 -19.67 16.72
CA LEU A 319 -14.10 -18.66 16.39
C LEU A 319 -13.08 -18.44 17.52
N ARG A 320 -13.15 -19.14 18.66
CA ARG A 320 -12.25 -18.91 19.82
C ARG A 320 -10.80 -19.37 19.60
N GLY A 321 -10.53 -20.05 18.49
CA GLY A 321 -9.16 -20.42 18.08
C GLY A 321 -8.31 -19.21 17.70
N PHE A 322 -8.92 -18.21 17.05
CA PHE A 322 -8.27 -17.00 16.54
C PHE A 322 -7.80 -16.04 17.65
N GLN A 323 -6.78 -16.45 18.39
CA GLN A 323 -6.28 -15.74 19.58
C GLN A 323 -5.05 -14.89 19.30
N ARG A 324 -4.37 -15.14 18.18
CA ARG A 324 -3.18 -14.39 17.78
C ARG A 324 -3.54 -12.98 17.33
N PHE A 325 -2.59 -12.07 17.46
CA PHE A 325 -2.77 -10.72 16.96
C PHE A 325 -2.84 -10.71 15.43
N PRO A 326 -3.77 -9.95 14.83
CA PRO A 326 -4.91 -9.28 15.47
C PRO A 326 -6.11 -10.21 15.67
N MET A 327 -6.68 -10.22 16.89
CA MET A 327 -7.83 -11.09 17.17
C MET A 327 -9.09 -10.71 16.35
N TRP A 328 -9.27 -9.43 16.02
CA TRP A 328 -10.53 -8.93 15.45
C TRP A 328 -10.76 -9.29 13.99
N MET A 329 -9.72 -9.65 13.22
CA MET A 329 -9.86 -9.95 11.78
C MET A 329 -10.88 -11.06 11.56
N TRP A 330 -10.82 -12.12 12.37
CA TRP A 330 -11.73 -13.26 12.22
C TRP A 330 -12.68 -13.42 13.41
N ARG A 331 -12.43 -12.73 14.55
CA ARG A 331 -13.36 -12.65 15.69
C ARG A 331 -14.10 -11.32 15.72
N ASN A 332 -15.03 -11.17 14.79
CA ASN A 332 -15.93 -10.03 14.75
C ASN A 332 -17.37 -10.47 14.48
N THR A 333 -18.30 -9.55 14.68
CA THR A 333 -19.74 -9.79 14.53
C THR A 333 -20.12 -10.25 13.13
N VAL A 334 -19.49 -9.72 12.07
CA VAL A 334 -19.81 -10.09 10.69
C VAL A 334 -19.36 -11.52 10.38
N VAL A 335 -18.13 -11.89 10.76
CA VAL A 335 -17.61 -13.25 10.56
C VAL A 335 -18.39 -14.27 11.39
N ARG A 336 -18.76 -13.94 12.64
CA ARG A 336 -19.66 -14.76 13.45
C ARG A 336 -20.97 -15.05 12.72
N ASP A 337 -21.63 -14.01 12.23
CA ASP A 337 -22.93 -14.15 11.54
C ASP A 337 -22.78 -14.90 10.20
N PHE A 338 -21.62 -14.78 9.54
CA PHE A 338 -21.31 -15.53 8.33
C PHE A 338 -21.07 -17.02 8.60
N VAL A 339 -20.30 -17.36 9.66
CA VAL A 339 -20.06 -18.74 10.08
C VAL A 339 -21.36 -19.41 10.56
N GLU A 340 -22.22 -18.69 11.27
CA GLU A 340 -23.53 -19.20 11.66
C GLU A 340 -24.42 -19.48 10.44
N TRP A 341 -24.41 -18.57 9.46
CA TRP A 341 -25.12 -18.77 8.20
C TRP A 341 -24.58 -19.98 7.41
N LEU A 342 -23.26 -20.18 7.35
CA LEU A 342 -22.64 -21.34 6.69
C LEU A 342 -23.09 -22.66 7.34
N ARG A 343 -23.16 -22.70 8.68
CA ARG A 343 -23.65 -23.87 9.41
C ARG A 343 -25.11 -24.19 9.04
N GLU A 344 -25.95 -23.17 9.01
CA GLU A 344 -27.36 -23.33 8.63
C GLU A 344 -27.51 -23.76 7.17
N TYR A 345 -26.71 -23.18 6.26
CA TYR A 345 -26.68 -23.58 4.85
C TYR A 345 -26.31 -25.06 4.70
N ASN A 346 -25.21 -25.49 5.35
CA ASN A 346 -24.72 -26.88 5.28
C ASN A 346 -25.68 -27.91 5.88
N ARG A 347 -26.55 -27.51 6.82
CA ARG A 347 -27.57 -28.40 7.39
C ARG A 347 -28.69 -28.72 6.41
N ARG A 348 -28.92 -27.89 5.38
CA ARG A 348 -29.98 -28.10 4.38
C ARG A 348 -29.69 -29.28 3.48
N ASP A 349 -28.42 -29.46 3.09
CA ASP A 349 -27.96 -30.61 2.30
C ASP A 349 -26.59 -31.10 2.82
N PRO A 350 -26.59 -32.08 3.74
CA PRO A 350 -25.35 -32.65 4.27
C PRO A 350 -24.48 -33.35 3.22
N ALA A 351 -25.01 -33.66 2.03
CA ALA A 351 -24.23 -34.24 0.93
C ALA A 351 -23.46 -33.17 0.12
N ARG A 352 -23.84 -31.89 0.25
CA ARG A 352 -23.23 -30.75 -0.45
C ARG A 352 -22.92 -29.64 0.54
N THR A 353 -21.82 -29.81 1.27
CA THR A 353 -21.35 -28.81 2.24
C THR A 353 -20.36 -27.85 1.62
N VAL A 354 -20.46 -26.59 2.03
CA VAL A 354 -19.42 -25.56 1.82
C VAL A 354 -18.47 -25.55 3.01
N ASP A 355 -17.18 -25.51 2.72
CA ASP A 355 -16.14 -25.51 3.75
C ASP A 355 -15.48 -24.15 3.95
N PHE A 356 -14.84 -23.98 5.10
CA PHE A 356 -14.13 -22.79 5.52
C PHE A 356 -12.67 -23.13 5.86
N TYR A 357 -11.70 -22.50 5.21
CA TYR A 357 -10.28 -22.83 5.33
C TYR A 357 -9.42 -21.59 5.60
N GLY A 358 -8.32 -21.80 6.31
CA GLY A 358 -7.24 -20.81 6.43
C GLY A 358 -6.26 -20.97 5.26
N LEU A 359 -5.41 -19.97 5.05
CA LEU A 359 -4.36 -20.00 4.04
C LEU A 359 -2.99 -19.63 4.62
N ASP A 360 -2.96 -18.99 5.79
CA ASP A 360 -1.77 -18.36 6.33
C ASP A 360 -0.88 -19.34 7.10
N LEU A 361 0.36 -18.92 7.38
CA LEU A 361 1.43 -19.79 7.89
C LEU A 361 1.89 -19.50 9.31
N TYR A 362 1.26 -18.56 10.00
CA TYR A 362 1.76 -18.07 11.29
C TYR A 362 1.64 -19.09 12.42
N SER A 363 0.65 -19.98 12.38
CA SER A 363 0.35 -20.96 13.44
C SER A 363 1.31 -22.16 13.55
N MET A 364 2.63 -21.97 13.40
CA MET A 364 3.62 -23.06 13.33
C MET A 364 3.49 -24.09 14.47
N ARG A 365 3.55 -23.64 15.73
CA ARG A 365 3.49 -24.55 16.91
C ARG A 365 2.15 -25.26 17.03
N ARG A 366 1.06 -24.54 16.79
CA ARG A 366 -0.30 -25.11 16.82
C ARG A 366 -0.46 -26.17 15.72
N SER A 367 0.05 -25.90 14.52
CA SER A 367 0.03 -26.87 13.41
C SER A 367 0.86 -28.12 13.71
N ALA A 368 2.02 -27.97 14.37
CA ALA A 368 2.81 -29.11 14.84
C ALA A 368 2.03 -29.97 15.86
N ALA A 369 1.31 -29.33 16.80
CA ALA A 369 0.45 -30.02 17.75
C ALA A 369 -0.72 -30.77 17.07
N GLU A 370 -1.36 -30.17 16.05
CA GLU A 370 -2.41 -30.84 15.27
C GLU A 370 -1.90 -32.09 14.54
N VAL A 371 -0.68 -32.03 13.97
CA VAL A 371 -0.01 -33.20 13.36
C VAL A 371 0.19 -34.31 14.38
N ILE A 372 0.74 -33.98 15.55
CA ILE A 372 0.98 -34.96 16.62
C ILE A 372 -0.36 -35.56 17.08
N GLY A 373 -1.38 -34.72 17.30
CA GLY A 373 -2.69 -35.15 17.78
C GLY A 373 -3.43 -36.05 16.78
N TYR A 374 -3.28 -35.82 15.48
CA TYR A 374 -3.75 -36.74 14.45
C TYR A 374 -3.02 -38.08 14.54
N LEU A 375 -1.68 -38.06 14.55
CA LEU A 375 -0.86 -39.26 14.59
C LEU A 375 -1.09 -40.10 15.85
N ASP A 376 -1.33 -39.49 17.01
CA ASP A 376 -1.65 -40.23 18.24
C ASP A 376 -2.87 -41.15 18.08
N ARG A 377 -3.83 -40.78 17.22
CA ARG A 377 -5.03 -41.57 16.96
C ARG A 377 -4.80 -42.68 15.94
N VAL A 378 -3.97 -42.44 14.93
CA VAL A 378 -3.85 -43.31 13.74
C VAL A 378 -2.55 -44.12 13.68
N ASP A 379 -1.44 -43.61 14.21
CA ASP A 379 -0.14 -44.28 14.31
C ASP A 379 0.68 -43.66 15.48
N PRO A 380 0.53 -44.18 16.72
CA PRO A 380 1.24 -43.68 17.89
C PRO A 380 2.77 -43.73 17.77
N ALA A 381 3.32 -44.66 16.98
CA ALA A 381 4.76 -44.74 16.76
C ALA A 381 5.24 -43.59 15.85
N ALA A 382 4.46 -43.23 14.83
CA ALA A 382 4.70 -42.02 14.04
C ALA A 382 4.52 -40.74 14.87
N ALA A 383 3.56 -40.72 15.79
CA ALA A 383 3.36 -39.59 16.69
C ALA A 383 4.58 -39.32 17.58
N GLN A 384 5.22 -40.38 18.11
CA GLN A 384 6.46 -40.22 18.87
C GLN A 384 7.59 -39.63 18.01
N ARG A 385 7.76 -40.11 16.77
CA ARG A 385 8.75 -39.52 15.84
C ARG A 385 8.46 -38.06 15.53
N ALA A 386 7.19 -37.68 15.39
CA ALA A 386 6.79 -36.30 15.17
C ALA A 386 7.14 -35.40 16.36
N ARG A 387 6.91 -35.87 17.60
CA ARG A 387 7.35 -35.17 18.81
C ARG A 387 8.86 -34.95 18.82
N ASP A 388 9.63 -36.00 18.54
CA ASP A 388 11.10 -35.93 18.53
C ASP A 388 11.60 -34.91 17.48
N ARG A 389 10.95 -34.84 16.31
CA ARG A 389 11.29 -33.90 15.24
C ARG A 389 10.90 -32.46 15.54
N TYR A 390 9.75 -32.23 16.19
CA TYR A 390 9.30 -30.88 16.52
C TYR A 390 9.87 -30.33 17.84
N ALA A 391 10.50 -31.17 18.67
CA ALA A 391 11.10 -30.78 19.94
C ALA A 391 12.17 -29.68 19.83
N CYS A 392 12.74 -29.44 18.64
CA CYS A 392 13.65 -28.32 18.41
C CYS A 392 12.97 -26.96 18.65
N PHE A 393 11.65 -26.85 18.44
CA PHE A 393 10.92 -25.60 18.67
C PHE A 393 10.75 -25.30 20.17
N ASP A 394 10.76 -26.31 21.04
CA ASP A 394 10.57 -26.15 22.48
C ASP A 394 11.75 -25.46 23.18
N GLN A 395 12.89 -25.37 22.49
CA GLN A 395 14.09 -24.68 22.99
C GLN A 395 13.98 -23.15 22.90
N HIS A 396 12.95 -22.63 22.24
CA HIS A 396 12.71 -21.21 22.03
C HIS A 396 11.36 -20.81 22.62
N THR A 397 11.27 -19.60 23.15
CA THR A 397 10.05 -19.07 23.78
C THR A 397 8.91 -18.88 22.78
N ASP A 398 9.24 -18.54 21.54
CA ASP A 398 8.29 -18.28 20.46
C ASP A 398 8.97 -18.46 19.09
N GLU A 399 8.20 -18.26 18.03
CA GLU A 399 8.61 -18.37 16.64
C GLU A 399 9.62 -17.29 16.22
N GLN A 400 9.56 -16.07 16.78
CA GLN A 400 10.55 -15.03 16.49
C GLN A 400 11.93 -15.36 17.04
N HIS A 401 12.00 -15.82 18.29
CA HIS A 401 13.25 -16.20 18.93
C HIS A 401 13.88 -17.39 18.21
N TYR A 402 13.05 -18.32 17.72
CA TYR A 402 13.51 -19.36 16.81
C TYR A 402 14.06 -18.75 15.51
N GLY A 403 13.28 -17.91 14.82
CA GLY A 403 13.66 -17.28 13.56
C GLY A 403 14.96 -16.48 13.65
N TYR A 404 15.16 -15.75 14.74
CA TYR A 404 16.37 -14.98 15.00
C TYR A 404 17.57 -15.91 15.09
N ALA A 405 17.49 -16.96 15.93
CA ALA A 405 18.57 -17.94 16.05
C ALA A 405 18.84 -18.65 14.71
N ALA A 406 17.77 -19.01 13.99
CA ALA A 406 17.83 -19.69 12.70
C ALA A 406 18.49 -18.84 11.61
N ALA A 407 18.23 -17.54 11.59
CA ALA A 407 18.85 -16.59 10.66
C ALA A 407 20.37 -16.47 10.84
N PHE A 408 20.89 -16.78 12.04
CA PHE A 408 22.33 -16.80 12.34
C PHE A 408 22.93 -18.21 12.37
N GLY A 409 22.30 -19.17 11.69
CA GLY A 409 22.86 -20.51 11.45
C GLY A 409 22.52 -21.56 12.52
N ALA A 410 21.62 -21.27 13.46
CA ALA A 410 21.09 -22.30 14.35
C ALA A 410 19.99 -23.14 13.66
N GLY A 411 19.74 -24.34 14.19
CA GLY A 411 18.54 -25.12 13.86
C GLY A 411 18.49 -25.67 12.43
N GLU A 412 19.61 -25.93 11.75
CA GLU A 412 19.61 -26.66 10.46
C GLU A 412 19.00 -28.06 10.60
N GLU A 413 19.33 -28.77 11.69
CA GLU A 413 18.72 -30.07 12.01
C GLU A 413 17.19 -29.98 12.20
N CYS A 414 16.69 -28.82 12.63
CA CYS A 414 15.26 -28.56 12.80
C CYS A 414 14.57 -28.38 11.43
N ALA A 415 15.20 -27.67 10.49
CA ALA A 415 14.71 -27.53 9.11
C ALA A 415 14.62 -28.90 8.41
N ASP A 416 15.65 -29.73 8.55
CA ASP A 416 15.66 -31.08 7.99
C ASP A 416 14.59 -31.97 8.66
N ALA A 417 14.39 -31.83 9.98
CA ALA A 417 13.40 -32.58 10.74
C ALA A 417 11.96 -32.26 10.31
N VAL A 418 11.62 -30.98 10.10
CA VAL A 418 10.26 -30.61 9.64
C VAL A 418 9.98 -31.10 8.23
N VAL A 419 10.97 -31.04 7.33
CA VAL A 419 10.85 -31.59 5.97
C VAL A 419 10.70 -33.12 6.01
N ALA A 420 11.47 -33.79 6.86
CA ALA A 420 11.35 -35.24 7.05
C ALA A 420 9.97 -35.63 7.59
N GLN A 421 9.40 -34.84 8.51
CA GLN A 421 8.05 -35.06 9.04
C GLN A 421 6.98 -34.92 7.95
N LEU A 422 7.05 -33.88 7.12
CA LEU A 422 6.16 -33.71 5.99
C LEU A 422 6.26 -34.87 4.99
N ALA A 423 7.48 -35.27 4.64
CA ALA A 423 7.71 -36.38 3.72
C ALA A 423 7.16 -37.72 4.26
N GLU A 424 7.22 -37.95 5.57
CA GLU A 424 6.62 -39.14 6.18
C GLU A 424 5.10 -39.15 6.08
N LEU A 425 4.42 -38.04 6.40
CA LEU A 425 2.96 -37.94 6.27
C LEU A 425 2.48 -38.11 4.83
N GLN A 426 3.17 -37.51 3.85
CA GLN A 426 2.84 -37.68 2.43
C GLN A 426 3.01 -39.14 1.98
N ARG A 427 4.03 -39.84 2.47
CA ARG A 427 4.21 -41.28 2.18
C ARG A 427 3.13 -42.14 2.82
N MET A 428 2.69 -41.80 4.03
CA MET A 428 1.58 -42.47 4.71
C MET A 428 0.29 -42.33 3.91
N SER A 429 -0.04 -41.12 3.47
CA SER A 429 -1.20 -40.84 2.61
C SER A 429 -1.21 -41.60 1.30
N MET A 430 -0.07 -41.63 0.60
CA MET A 430 0.08 -42.45 -0.60
C MET A 430 -0.06 -43.96 -0.35
N ARG A 431 0.20 -44.45 0.87
CA ARG A 431 -0.02 -45.86 1.22
C ARG A 431 -1.50 -46.13 1.50
N ASP A 432 -2.14 -45.28 2.30
CA ASP A 432 -3.55 -45.44 2.68
C ASP A 432 -4.48 -45.41 1.47
N LEU A 433 -4.20 -44.53 0.50
CA LEU A 433 -4.88 -44.47 -0.79
C LEU A 433 -4.76 -45.77 -1.63
N ARG A 434 -3.70 -46.57 -1.41
CA ARG A 434 -3.44 -47.81 -2.17
C ARG A 434 -4.00 -49.05 -1.49
N THR A 435 -4.38 -48.98 -0.23
CA THR A 435 -4.78 -50.13 0.60
C THR A 435 -6.24 -50.09 1.05
N ASP A 436 -7.11 -49.33 0.38
CA ASP A 436 -8.49 -49.04 0.83
C ASP A 436 -8.50 -48.62 2.32
N GLY A 437 -7.64 -47.66 2.67
CA GLY A 437 -7.39 -47.25 4.06
C GLY A 437 -8.65 -46.87 4.84
N GLN A 438 -8.68 -47.19 6.15
CA GLN A 438 -9.82 -46.96 7.04
C GLN A 438 -9.90 -45.54 7.64
N GLY A 439 -9.05 -44.60 7.22
CA GLY A 439 -8.99 -43.23 7.75
C GLY A 439 -9.98 -42.26 7.08
N ASP A 440 -10.39 -41.19 7.78
CA ASP A 440 -11.14 -40.07 7.19
C ASP A 440 -10.19 -39.26 6.27
N PRO A 441 -10.40 -39.24 4.94
CA PRO A 441 -9.53 -38.52 4.00
C PRO A 441 -9.43 -37.03 4.28
N ASP A 442 -10.47 -36.43 4.87
CA ASP A 442 -10.46 -35.01 5.23
C ASP A 442 -9.48 -34.78 6.40
N GLU A 443 -9.54 -35.59 7.46
CA GLU A 443 -8.64 -35.51 8.62
C GLU A 443 -7.18 -35.73 8.22
N GLN A 444 -6.92 -36.66 7.30
CA GLN A 444 -5.59 -36.89 6.75
C GLN A 444 -5.07 -35.68 5.98
N PHE A 445 -5.89 -35.10 5.09
CA PHE A 445 -5.54 -33.88 4.35
C PHE A 445 -5.24 -32.72 5.31
N TYR A 446 -6.04 -32.54 6.36
CA TYR A 446 -5.79 -31.51 7.37
C TYR A 446 -4.45 -31.72 8.08
N ALA A 447 -4.11 -32.95 8.47
CA ALA A 447 -2.82 -33.24 9.11
C ALA A 447 -1.64 -32.99 8.17
N GLU A 448 -1.74 -33.40 6.90
CA GLU A 448 -0.72 -33.11 5.90
C GLU A 448 -0.53 -31.60 5.69
N GLN A 449 -1.63 -30.85 5.61
CA GLN A 449 -1.57 -29.42 5.38
C GLN A 449 -0.96 -28.69 6.57
N ASN A 450 -1.24 -29.12 7.80
CA ASN A 450 -0.52 -28.65 8.98
C ASN A 450 0.99 -28.92 8.90
N ALA A 451 1.40 -30.10 8.42
CA ALA A 451 2.83 -30.40 8.24
C ALA A 451 3.49 -29.55 7.13
N ARG A 452 2.76 -29.26 6.04
CA ARG A 452 3.22 -28.31 5.00
C ARG A 452 3.39 -26.92 5.57
N LEU A 453 2.45 -26.48 6.40
CA LEU A 453 2.51 -25.20 7.11
C LEU A 453 3.73 -25.13 8.02
N VAL A 454 4.00 -26.14 8.85
CA VAL A 454 5.18 -26.15 9.73
C VAL A 454 6.47 -25.99 8.94
N ALA A 455 6.62 -26.71 7.82
CA ALA A 455 7.80 -26.60 6.96
C ALA A 455 7.94 -25.21 6.30
N ALA A 456 6.82 -24.63 5.84
CA ALA A 456 6.83 -23.29 5.24
C ALA A 456 7.08 -22.19 6.28
N ALA A 457 6.50 -22.33 7.48
CA ALA A 457 6.67 -21.40 8.59
C ALA A 457 8.12 -21.38 9.08
N GLU A 458 8.77 -22.55 9.17
CA GLU A 458 10.19 -22.63 9.50
C GLU A 458 11.04 -21.79 8.54
N GLN A 459 10.85 -21.95 7.23
CA GLN A 459 11.55 -21.18 6.21
C GLN A 459 11.24 -19.68 6.29
N TYR A 460 9.98 -19.33 6.53
CA TYR A 460 9.53 -17.97 6.69
C TYR A 460 10.22 -17.28 7.89
N TYR A 461 10.16 -17.88 9.07
CA TYR A 461 10.74 -17.30 10.29
C TYR A 461 12.27 -17.22 10.20
N ARG A 462 12.92 -18.17 9.52
CA ARG A 462 14.35 -18.10 9.19
C ARG A 462 14.69 -16.93 8.26
N ALA A 463 13.87 -16.68 7.24
CA ALA A 463 14.07 -15.60 6.28
C ALA A 463 13.66 -14.21 6.81
N MET A 464 12.84 -14.16 7.87
CA MET A 464 12.26 -12.94 8.44
C MET A 464 13.30 -11.89 8.84
N PHE A 465 14.48 -12.31 9.33
CA PHE A 465 15.57 -11.40 9.73
C PHE A 465 16.51 -11.02 8.57
N GLY A 466 16.19 -11.48 7.36
CA GLY A 466 16.89 -11.15 6.11
C GLY A 466 16.15 -10.07 5.31
N SER A 467 15.94 -10.32 4.00
CA SER A 467 15.22 -9.40 3.11
C SER A 467 13.71 -9.46 3.34
N ARG A 468 13.07 -8.29 3.49
CA ARG A 468 11.60 -8.14 3.55
C ARG A 468 10.91 -8.79 2.34
N VAL A 469 11.45 -8.60 1.14
CA VAL A 469 10.88 -9.17 -0.10
C VAL A 469 10.86 -10.70 -0.04
N SER A 470 11.88 -11.31 0.56
CA SER A 470 11.95 -12.77 0.67
C SER A 470 10.87 -13.33 1.60
N SER A 471 10.65 -12.74 2.78
CA SER A 471 9.64 -13.23 3.72
C SER A 471 8.21 -12.96 3.23
N TRP A 472 7.98 -11.84 2.55
CA TRP A 472 6.71 -11.56 1.88
C TRP A 472 6.38 -12.62 0.81
N ASN A 473 7.32 -12.89 -0.09
CA ASN A 473 7.11 -13.86 -1.17
C ASN A 473 6.86 -15.28 -0.64
N LEU A 474 7.62 -15.72 0.37
CA LEU A 474 7.41 -17.02 1.01
C LEU A 474 5.98 -17.16 1.57
N ARG A 475 5.41 -16.08 2.12
CA ARG A 475 4.05 -16.09 2.66
C ARG A 475 3.00 -16.24 1.57
N ASP A 476 3.07 -15.44 0.52
CA ASP A 476 2.10 -15.52 -0.57
C ASP A 476 2.26 -16.80 -1.42
N GLU A 477 3.48 -17.30 -1.58
CA GLU A 477 3.75 -18.62 -2.19
C GLU A 477 3.15 -19.76 -1.37
N HIS A 478 3.26 -19.69 -0.04
CA HIS A 478 2.59 -20.65 0.84
C HIS A 478 1.06 -20.59 0.69
N MET A 479 0.45 -19.40 0.75
CA MET A 479 -1.00 -19.24 0.57
C MET A 479 -1.45 -19.82 -0.78
N PHE A 480 -0.69 -19.60 -1.85
CA PHE A 480 -0.99 -20.14 -3.17
C PHE A 480 -0.83 -21.67 -3.23
N ALA A 481 0.22 -22.22 -2.62
CA ALA A 481 0.42 -23.67 -2.52
C ALA A 481 -0.71 -24.34 -1.72
N THR A 482 -1.14 -23.73 -0.62
CA THR A 482 -2.28 -24.18 0.19
C THR A 482 -3.59 -24.15 -0.62
N LEU A 483 -3.86 -23.07 -1.35
CA LEU A 483 -5.03 -22.96 -2.22
C LEU A 483 -5.03 -24.02 -3.33
N THR A 484 -3.87 -24.31 -3.91
CA THR A 484 -3.71 -25.36 -4.94
C THR A 484 -3.95 -26.75 -4.36
N ALA A 485 -3.37 -27.05 -3.20
CA ALA A 485 -3.60 -28.33 -2.50
C ALA A 485 -5.08 -28.49 -2.13
N LEU A 486 -5.72 -27.41 -1.67
CA LEU A 486 -7.13 -27.39 -1.33
C LEU A 486 -8.03 -27.67 -2.55
N ARG A 487 -7.78 -27.03 -3.69
CA ARG A 487 -8.55 -27.32 -4.93
C ARG A 487 -8.41 -28.79 -5.33
N GLY A 488 -7.21 -29.36 -5.20
CA GLY A 488 -6.97 -30.78 -5.48
C GLY A 488 -7.78 -31.71 -4.56
N HIS A 489 -7.77 -31.42 -3.26
CA HIS A 489 -8.54 -32.17 -2.26
C HIS A 489 -10.06 -32.06 -2.48
N LEU A 490 -10.58 -30.85 -2.66
CA LEU A 490 -12.00 -30.62 -2.92
C LEU A 490 -12.45 -31.28 -4.22
N ARG A 491 -11.62 -31.27 -5.27
CA ARG A 491 -11.92 -31.96 -6.52
C ARG A 491 -12.08 -33.47 -6.34
N GLN A 492 -11.23 -34.09 -5.53
CA GLN A 492 -11.34 -35.53 -5.23
C GLN A 492 -12.62 -35.84 -4.43
N ARG A 493 -12.95 -34.99 -3.46
CA ARG A 493 -14.11 -35.17 -2.58
C ARG A 493 -15.45 -34.93 -3.28
N ILE A 494 -15.53 -33.89 -4.10
CA ILE A 494 -16.77 -33.46 -4.77
C ILE A 494 -16.97 -34.19 -6.10
N GLY A 495 -15.88 -34.63 -6.75
CA GLY A 495 -15.91 -35.29 -8.06
C GLY A 495 -16.00 -34.33 -9.25
N SER A 496 -15.86 -33.02 -9.02
CA SER A 496 -15.81 -31.97 -10.04
C SER A 496 -14.77 -30.91 -9.69
N ASP A 497 -14.41 -30.03 -10.63
CA ASP A 497 -13.51 -28.92 -10.32
C ASP A 497 -14.18 -27.95 -9.34
N ALA A 498 -13.55 -27.81 -8.16
CA ALA A 498 -14.07 -26.99 -7.08
C ALA A 498 -13.98 -25.49 -7.39
N LYS A 499 -14.99 -24.74 -6.94
CA LYS A 499 -15.00 -23.27 -6.96
C LYS A 499 -14.73 -22.71 -5.56
N ILE A 500 -13.77 -21.81 -5.44
CA ILE A 500 -13.29 -21.30 -4.15
C ILE A 500 -13.37 -19.77 -4.12
N VAL A 501 -14.01 -19.22 -3.10
CA VAL A 501 -13.94 -17.79 -2.76
C VAL A 501 -12.74 -17.59 -1.84
N VAL A 502 -11.94 -16.56 -2.10
CA VAL A 502 -10.75 -16.22 -1.30
C VAL A 502 -10.93 -14.85 -0.68
N TRP A 503 -10.78 -14.71 0.65
CA TRP A 503 -10.78 -13.43 1.35
C TRP A 503 -9.40 -13.11 1.92
N ALA A 504 -8.79 -12.03 1.47
CA ALA A 504 -7.54 -11.53 2.01
C ALA A 504 -7.42 -10.02 1.73
N HIS A 505 -6.39 -9.37 2.25
CA HIS A 505 -6.14 -7.95 1.98
C HIS A 505 -5.90 -7.67 0.48
N ASN A 506 -6.19 -6.46 0.00
CA ASN A 506 -5.88 -6.03 -1.38
C ASN A 506 -4.39 -6.24 -1.72
N SER A 507 -3.49 -6.09 -0.74
CA SER A 507 -2.04 -6.33 -0.93
C SER A 507 -1.71 -7.77 -1.29
N HIS A 508 -2.51 -8.74 -0.81
CA HIS A 508 -2.36 -10.15 -1.15
C HIS A 508 -3.12 -10.51 -2.44
N LEU A 509 -4.28 -9.88 -2.71
CA LEU A 509 -5.17 -10.32 -3.81
C LEU A 509 -5.06 -9.57 -5.13
N GLY A 510 -4.57 -8.33 -5.19
CA GLY A 510 -4.36 -7.65 -6.49
C GLY A 510 -3.24 -8.31 -7.31
N ASP A 511 -3.04 -7.95 -8.57
CA ASP A 511 -1.84 -8.38 -9.32
C ASP A 511 -0.63 -7.50 -8.96
N ALA A 512 0.33 -8.03 -8.20
CA ALA A 512 1.50 -7.27 -7.75
C ALA A 512 2.33 -6.67 -8.91
N ARG A 513 2.32 -7.26 -10.12
CA ARG A 513 3.05 -6.71 -11.30
C ARG A 513 2.58 -5.31 -11.69
N ALA A 514 1.38 -4.93 -11.28
CA ALA A 514 0.81 -3.61 -11.49
C ALA A 514 1.05 -2.65 -10.30
N THR A 515 2.05 -2.92 -9.47
CA THR A 515 2.44 -2.09 -8.32
C THR A 515 3.93 -1.76 -8.33
N GLU A 516 4.33 -0.70 -7.63
CA GLU A 516 5.75 -0.42 -7.37
C GLU A 516 6.41 -1.51 -6.51
N LEU A 517 5.64 -2.22 -5.69
CA LEU A 517 6.13 -3.35 -4.87
C LEU A 517 6.52 -4.55 -5.73
N GLY A 518 5.70 -4.88 -6.73
CA GLY A 518 6.06 -5.91 -7.72
C GLY A 518 7.29 -5.52 -8.53
N SER A 519 7.47 -4.23 -8.81
CA SER A 519 8.69 -3.73 -9.45
C SER A 519 9.93 -3.87 -8.55
N ALA A 520 9.74 -3.89 -7.22
CA ALA A 520 10.78 -4.18 -6.23
C ALA A 520 10.97 -5.70 -5.96
N GLY A 521 10.22 -6.57 -6.64
CA GLY A 521 10.33 -8.02 -6.55
C GLY A 521 9.34 -8.70 -5.60
N GLU A 522 8.40 -7.97 -5.00
CA GLU A 522 7.33 -8.59 -4.20
C GLU A 522 6.33 -9.32 -5.12
N LEU A 523 5.92 -10.51 -4.71
CA LEU A 523 4.87 -11.31 -5.32
C LEU A 523 3.66 -11.34 -4.40
N ASN A 524 2.47 -11.61 -4.94
CA ASN A 524 1.30 -11.83 -4.11
C ASN A 524 0.36 -12.91 -4.66
N LEU A 525 -0.54 -13.39 -3.80
CA LEU A 525 -1.48 -14.46 -4.08
C LEU A 525 -2.32 -14.18 -5.34
N GLY A 526 -2.78 -12.93 -5.51
CA GLY A 526 -3.52 -12.47 -6.67
C GLY A 526 -2.79 -12.69 -7.98
N GLN A 527 -1.55 -12.22 -8.05
CA GLN A 527 -0.67 -12.46 -9.19
C GLN A 527 -0.47 -13.97 -9.42
N LEU A 528 -0.15 -14.73 -8.37
CA LEU A 528 0.12 -16.17 -8.49
C LEU A 528 -1.09 -16.94 -9.03
N VAL A 529 -2.30 -16.66 -8.53
CA VAL A 529 -3.53 -17.27 -9.05
C VAL A 529 -3.75 -16.86 -10.51
N ARG A 530 -3.62 -15.58 -10.85
CA ARG A 530 -3.85 -15.11 -12.22
C ARG A 530 -2.86 -15.69 -13.23
N GLN A 531 -1.60 -15.90 -12.84
CA GLN A 531 -0.57 -16.48 -13.70
C GLN A 531 -0.74 -17.99 -13.88
N ASN A 532 -1.14 -18.72 -12.83
CA ASN A 532 -1.23 -20.17 -12.86
C ASN A 532 -2.62 -20.71 -13.25
N CYS A 533 -3.66 -19.86 -13.20
CA CYS A 533 -5.04 -20.21 -13.56
C CYS A 533 -5.64 -19.13 -14.49
N PRO A 534 -5.06 -18.89 -15.68
CA PRO A 534 -5.47 -17.80 -16.57
C PRO A 534 -6.94 -17.95 -17.00
N GLY A 535 -7.72 -16.88 -16.82
CA GLY A 535 -9.15 -16.86 -17.16
C GLY A 535 -10.06 -17.53 -16.14
N GLU A 536 -9.52 -18.29 -15.18
CA GLU A 536 -10.29 -18.98 -14.13
C GLU A 536 -10.47 -18.15 -12.86
N SER A 537 -9.88 -16.96 -12.76
CA SER A 537 -9.98 -16.10 -11.58
C SER A 537 -10.66 -14.75 -11.88
N ARG A 538 -11.31 -14.20 -10.85
CA ARG A 538 -11.77 -12.81 -10.78
C ARG A 538 -11.32 -12.20 -9.48
N ILE A 539 -10.74 -11.01 -9.55
CA ILE A 539 -10.16 -10.28 -8.43
C ILE A 539 -10.94 -8.99 -8.20
N LEU A 540 -11.55 -8.89 -7.02
CA LEU A 540 -12.41 -7.78 -6.61
C LEU A 540 -11.69 -6.99 -5.51
N GLY A 541 -11.30 -5.75 -5.79
CA GLY A 541 -10.68 -4.85 -4.81
C GLY A 541 -11.71 -3.98 -4.08
N PHE A 542 -11.32 -3.44 -2.92
CA PHE A 542 -12.08 -2.40 -2.24
C PHE A 542 -11.25 -1.13 -2.08
N THR A 543 -11.89 0.01 -1.88
CA THR A 543 -11.24 1.29 -1.57
C THR A 543 -12.19 2.21 -0.79
N THR A 544 -11.62 3.13 0.00
CA THR A 544 -12.36 4.09 0.82
C THR A 544 -11.63 5.42 0.94
N HIS A 545 -12.38 6.53 0.89
CA HIS A 545 -11.83 7.87 1.02
C HIS A 545 -11.55 8.24 2.48
N THR A 546 -12.49 7.98 3.39
CA THR A 546 -12.38 8.33 4.83
C THR A 546 -13.28 7.45 5.70
N GLY A 547 -13.41 7.79 6.99
CA GLY A 547 -14.28 7.12 7.93
C GLY A 547 -13.54 6.66 9.17
N THR A 548 -13.89 5.49 9.70
CA THR A 548 -13.21 4.88 10.84
C THR A 548 -12.82 3.44 10.55
N VAL A 549 -11.73 2.99 11.17
CA VAL A 549 -11.19 1.63 11.03
C VAL A 549 -10.79 1.10 12.41
N LEU A 550 -10.97 -0.19 12.64
CA LEU A 550 -10.41 -0.88 13.80
C LEU A 550 -8.96 -1.32 13.50
N ALA A 551 -7.98 -0.73 14.18
CA ALA A 551 -6.57 -1.06 14.00
C ALA A 551 -5.77 -0.78 15.27
N ALA A 552 -4.55 -1.31 15.36
CA ALA A 552 -3.63 -1.03 16.45
C ALA A 552 -2.66 0.13 16.13
N ASP A 553 -2.04 0.72 17.16
CA ASP A 553 -0.98 1.73 17.01
C ASP A 553 0.39 1.10 16.67
N ALA A 554 0.58 -0.13 17.16
CA ALA A 554 1.78 -0.92 17.03
C ALA A 554 1.41 -2.40 17.03
N TRP A 555 2.40 -3.19 16.67
CA TRP A 555 2.32 -4.63 16.69
C TRP A 555 1.95 -5.16 18.08
N ASP A 556 1.06 -6.17 18.13
CA ASP A 556 0.43 -6.71 19.36
C ASP A 556 -0.29 -5.69 20.25
N GLY A 557 -0.52 -4.49 19.72
CA GLY A 557 -1.27 -3.46 20.41
C GLY A 557 -2.76 -3.82 20.53
N PRO A 558 -3.48 -3.26 21.51
CA PRO A 558 -4.92 -3.44 21.60
C PRO A 558 -5.63 -2.81 20.38
N PRO A 559 -6.78 -3.37 19.97
CA PRO A 559 -7.58 -2.76 18.91
C PRO A 559 -8.07 -1.37 19.32
N ARG A 560 -8.03 -0.42 18.38
CA ARG A 560 -8.55 0.93 18.57
C ARG A 560 -9.39 1.33 17.37
N VAL A 561 -10.48 2.02 17.63
CA VAL A 561 -11.21 2.75 16.58
C VAL A 561 -10.39 3.98 16.22
N LYS A 562 -9.96 4.09 14.96
CA LYS A 562 -9.11 5.16 14.45
C LYS A 562 -9.80 5.86 13.29
N ARG A 563 -9.66 7.18 13.20
CA ARG A 563 -10.17 7.96 12.06
C ARG A 563 -9.24 7.74 10.86
N VAL A 564 -9.80 7.27 9.74
CA VAL A 564 -9.09 7.21 8.46
C VAL A 564 -9.01 8.63 7.90
N ARG A 565 -7.80 9.11 7.63
CA ARG A 565 -7.62 10.45 7.05
C ARG A 565 -8.32 10.53 5.68
N PRO A 566 -8.84 11.70 5.27
CA PRO A 566 -9.24 11.90 3.89
C PRO A 566 -8.13 11.45 2.93
N SER A 567 -8.50 10.79 1.83
CA SER A 567 -7.51 10.28 0.89
C SER A 567 -6.68 11.39 0.25
N LEU A 568 -5.44 11.06 -0.10
CA LEU A 568 -4.48 12.02 -0.63
C LEU A 568 -4.86 12.47 -2.05
N PRO A 569 -4.65 13.74 -2.42
CA PRO A 569 -4.69 14.13 -3.82
C PRO A 569 -3.80 13.22 -4.69
N GLY A 570 -4.25 12.90 -5.90
CA GLY A 570 -3.54 11.96 -6.80
C GLY A 570 -3.67 10.49 -6.44
N SER A 571 -4.44 10.15 -5.38
CA SER A 571 -4.81 8.76 -5.08
C SER A 571 -6.05 8.32 -5.83
N VAL A 572 -6.14 7.00 -6.04
CA VAL A 572 -7.32 6.32 -6.58
C VAL A 572 -8.55 6.68 -5.75
N GLU A 573 -8.45 6.54 -4.42
CA GLU A 573 -9.52 6.89 -3.48
C GLU A 573 -10.03 8.32 -3.68
N ASN A 574 -9.12 9.28 -3.93
CA ASN A 574 -9.49 10.70 -4.11
C ASN A 574 -10.16 10.95 -5.46
N LEU A 575 -9.67 10.33 -6.54
CA LEU A 575 -10.31 10.36 -7.85
C LEU A 575 -11.74 9.80 -7.76
N LEU A 576 -11.91 8.68 -7.07
CA LEU A 576 -13.22 8.05 -6.87
C LEU A 576 -14.15 8.90 -6.00
N HIS A 577 -13.64 9.49 -4.92
CA HIS A 577 -14.38 10.44 -4.08
C HIS A 577 -14.92 11.64 -4.87
N ARG A 578 -14.10 12.21 -5.77
CA ARG A 578 -14.47 13.36 -6.61
C ARG A 578 -15.63 13.09 -7.57
N THR A 579 -15.99 11.83 -7.79
CA THR A 579 -17.21 11.49 -8.55
C THR A 579 -18.47 11.99 -7.82
N GLY A 580 -18.43 12.18 -6.50
CA GLY A 580 -19.59 12.55 -5.69
C GLY A 580 -20.62 11.42 -5.53
N ILE A 581 -20.27 10.20 -5.93
CA ILE A 581 -21.10 9.00 -5.72
C ILE A 581 -20.51 8.23 -4.55
N GLU A 582 -21.29 8.06 -3.48
CA GLU A 582 -20.79 7.51 -2.21
C GLU A 582 -20.38 6.04 -2.31
N ARG A 583 -21.07 5.25 -3.12
CA ARG A 583 -20.87 3.81 -3.20
C ARG A 583 -21.11 3.30 -4.61
N PHE A 584 -20.11 2.64 -5.19
CA PHE A 584 -20.21 2.14 -6.56
C PHE A 584 -19.18 1.05 -6.87
N LEU A 585 -19.43 0.34 -7.98
CA LEU A 585 -18.55 -0.64 -8.59
C LEU A 585 -17.97 -0.06 -9.88
N LEU A 586 -16.67 -0.21 -10.08
CA LEU A 586 -16.01 -0.08 -11.37
C LEU A 586 -15.62 -1.45 -11.90
N ARG A 587 -15.90 -1.69 -13.17
CA ARG A 587 -15.61 -2.96 -13.86
C ARG A 587 -14.62 -2.71 -14.99
N PHE A 588 -13.45 -3.33 -14.91
CA PHE A 588 -12.38 -3.14 -15.88
C PHE A 588 -12.47 -4.13 -17.05
N ASP A 589 -13.39 -5.11 -16.98
CA ASP A 589 -13.70 -6.07 -18.04
C ASP A 589 -14.65 -5.51 -19.12
N ARG A 590 -15.20 -4.30 -18.93
CA ARG A 590 -16.21 -3.69 -19.81
C ARG A 590 -15.65 -2.53 -20.62
N GLU A 591 -15.49 -1.38 -19.99
CA GLU A 591 -15.06 -0.14 -20.64
C GLU A 591 -13.75 0.32 -20.01
N PRO A 592 -12.72 0.65 -20.81
CA PRO A 592 -11.49 1.23 -20.29
C PRO A 592 -11.77 2.53 -19.55
N VAL A 593 -11.30 2.62 -18.31
CA VAL A 593 -11.37 3.85 -17.53
C VAL A 593 -10.01 4.51 -17.64
N ALA A 594 -9.77 5.27 -18.71
CA ALA A 594 -8.46 5.85 -19.02
C ALA A 594 -7.83 6.64 -17.85
N ALA A 595 -8.67 7.21 -16.99
CA ALA A 595 -8.26 7.89 -15.76
C ALA A 595 -7.58 6.98 -14.72
N LEU A 596 -7.61 5.65 -14.89
CA LEU A 596 -7.04 4.64 -13.99
C LEU A 596 -5.93 3.81 -14.67
N ASP A 597 -5.53 4.15 -15.90
CA ASP A 597 -4.48 3.47 -16.65
C ASP A 597 -3.07 3.83 -16.15
N ALA A 598 -2.91 5.06 -15.66
CA ALA A 598 -1.64 5.55 -15.14
C ALA A 598 -1.42 5.09 -13.68
N PRO A 599 -0.17 4.84 -13.25
CA PRO A 599 0.14 4.60 -11.85
C PRO A 599 -0.33 5.75 -10.96
N GLN A 600 -1.08 5.43 -9.92
CA GLN A 600 -1.61 6.36 -8.92
C GLN A 600 -1.34 5.83 -7.52
N LEU A 601 -1.42 6.71 -6.53
CA LEU A 601 -1.38 6.28 -5.13
C LEU A 601 -2.60 5.43 -4.81
N GLU A 602 -2.38 4.26 -4.21
CA GLU A 602 -3.44 3.42 -3.68
C GLU A 602 -3.20 3.19 -2.20
N ARG A 603 -4.27 3.32 -1.40
CA ARG A 603 -4.22 3.15 0.04
C ARG A 603 -4.29 1.67 0.43
N ALA A 604 -3.46 1.27 1.38
CA ALA A 604 -3.52 -0.03 2.04
C ALA A 604 -3.31 0.10 3.56
N ILE A 605 -4.35 -0.20 4.34
CA ILE A 605 -4.27 -0.12 5.80
C ILE A 605 -4.32 -1.53 6.38
N GLY A 606 -3.17 -2.04 6.81
CA GLY A 606 -3.09 -3.32 7.51
C GLY A 606 -3.69 -3.29 8.92
N VAL A 607 -3.22 -4.21 9.75
CA VAL A 607 -3.69 -4.38 11.14
C VAL A 607 -3.17 -3.28 12.08
N VAL A 608 -2.09 -2.63 11.67
CA VAL A 608 -1.53 -1.41 12.28
C VAL A 608 -1.85 -0.24 11.35
N TYR A 609 -2.39 0.84 11.91
CA TYR A 609 -2.64 2.07 11.17
C TYR A 609 -1.92 3.24 11.83
N ARG A 610 -1.18 4.07 11.09
CA ARG A 610 -0.43 5.21 11.60
C ARG A 610 -0.76 6.48 10.80
N PRO A 611 -1.80 7.24 11.23
CA PRO A 611 -2.24 8.44 10.52
C PRO A 611 -1.14 9.50 10.32
N ASP A 612 -0.23 9.62 11.28
CA ASP A 612 0.80 10.67 11.29
C ASP A 612 1.85 10.52 10.18
N ASN A 613 2.04 9.30 9.67
CA ASN A 613 2.98 9.00 8.58
C ASN A 613 2.33 8.25 7.41
N GLU A 614 1.01 8.35 7.25
CA GLU A 614 0.19 7.54 6.34
C GLU A 614 0.72 7.45 4.90
N ARG A 615 1.19 8.56 4.30
CA ARG A 615 1.76 8.53 2.94
C ARG A 615 2.94 7.55 2.80
N ARG A 616 3.75 7.39 3.84
CA ARG A 616 4.93 6.51 3.84
C ARG A 616 4.60 5.08 4.26
N SER A 617 3.52 4.89 5.02
CA SER A 617 3.22 3.67 5.76
C SER A 617 1.92 2.97 5.35
N HIS A 618 1.14 3.56 4.44
CA HIS A 618 -0.17 3.07 3.99
C HIS A 618 -0.48 3.39 2.52
N TYR A 619 0.51 3.79 1.72
CA TYR A 619 0.32 4.15 0.31
C TYR A 619 1.47 3.68 -0.57
N PHE A 620 1.12 3.11 -1.71
CA PHE A 620 2.05 2.75 -2.77
C PHE A 620 1.48 3.08 -4.14
N HIS A 621 2.33 3.14 -5.17
CA HIS A 621 1.87 3.32 -6.54
C HIS A 621 1.33 2.03 -7.14
N ALA A 622 0.17 2.13 -7.77
CA ALA A 622 -0.53 1.03 -8.39
C ALA A 622 -1.28 1.47 -9.65
N ARG A 623 -1.52 0.52 -10.57
CA ARG A 623 -2.47 0.65 -11.67
C ARG A 623 -3.71 -0.21 -11.36
N PRO A 624 -4.79 0.34 -10.80
CA PRO A 624 -5.92 -0.46 -10.30
C PRO A 624 -6.57 -1.35 -11.35
N ALA A 625 -6.70 -0.85 -12.59
CA ALA A 625 -7.29 -1.59 -13.69
C ALA A 625 -6.48 -2.85 -14.10
N ASP A 626 -5.18 -2.84 -13.86
CA ASP A 626 -4.31 -4.00 -14.09
C ASP A 626 -4.27 -4.94 -12.85
N ARG A 627 -4.54 -4.40 -11.66
CA ARG A 627 -4.56 -5.18 -10.41
C ARG A 627 -5.82 -5.98 -10.21
N PHE A 628 -6.97 -5.40 -10.52
CA PHE A 628 -8.29 -5.93 -10.20
C PHE A 628 -9.11 -6.09 -11.47
N ASP A 629 -10.05 -7.03 -11.47
CA ASP A 629 -11.08 -7.14 -12.51
C ASP A 629 -12.25 -6.17 -12.22
N ALA A 630 -12.48 -5.87 -10.94
CA ALA A 630 -13.39 -4.81 -10.51
C ALA A 630 -12.96 -4.19 -9.18
N LEU A 631 -13.36 -2.95 -8.95
CA LEU A 631 -13.04 -2.17 -7.75
C LEU A 631 -14.33 -1.62 -7.13
N LEU A 632 -14.58 -1.94 -5.87
CA LEU A 632 -15.69 -1.42 -5.07
C LEU A 632 -15.21 -0.21 -4.27
N HIS A 633 -15.87 0.93 -4.45
CA HIS A 633 -15.62 2.13 -3.65
C HIS A 633 -16.75 2.35 -2.65
N ILE A 634 -16.39 2.58 -1.39
CA ILE A 634 -17.29 3.04 -0.34
C ILE A 634 -16.64 4.27 0.29
N ASP A 635 -17.21 5.45 0.06
CA ASP A 635 -16.55 6.72 0.30
C ASP A 635 -16.26 7.00 1.79
N GLU A 636 -17.23 6.74 2.65
CA GLU A 636 -17.05 6.79 4.11
C GLU A 636 -17.42 5.45 4.74
N THR A 637 -16.51 4.92 5.56
CA THR A 637 -16.63 3.60 6.20
C THR A 637 -16.60 3.65 7.74
N THR A 638 -17.00 2.57 8.38
CA THR A 638 -17.07 2.44 9.84
C THR A 638 -16.20 1.30 10.38
N ALA A 639 -15.67 1.49 11.59
CA ALA A 639 -14.82 0.51 12.23
C ALA A 639 -15.58 -0.80 12.51
N LEU A 640 -14.91 -1.93 12.24
CA LEU A 640 -15.40 -3.27 12.52
C LEU A 640 -15.66 -3.47 14.02
N THR A 641 -16.73 -4.19 14.36
CA THR A 641 -17.07 -4.50 15.75
C THR A 641 -16.49 -5.87 16.15
N PRO A 642 -15.44 -5.93 16.99
CA PRO A 642 -14.85 -7.19 17.43
C PRO A 642 -15.77 -7.91 18.41
N LEU A 643 -15.63 -9.23 18.54
CA LEU A 643 -16.32 -10.01 19.58
C LEU A 643 -15.71 -9.75 20.97
N ASP A 644 -14.39 -9.50 21.02
CA ASP A 644 -13.66 -9.21 22.24
C ASP A 644 -13.24 -7.72 22.25
N LEU A 645 -13.74 -6.95 23.22
CA LEU A 645 -13.38 -5.53 23.38
C LEU A 645 -12.03 -5.32 24.09
N VAL A 646 -11.46 -6.38 24.67
CA VAL A 646 -10.21 -6.34 25.43
C VAL A 646 -9.26 -7.37 24.85
N ALA A 647 -8.00 -6.96 24.60
CA ALA A 647 -6.94 -7.91 24.30
C ALA A 647 -6.77 -8.86 25.50
N HIS A 648 -7.16 -10.12 25.36
CA HIS A 648 -6.79 -11.14 26.34
C HIS A 648 -5.28 -11.32 26.25
N ARG A 649 -4.54 -10.89 27.28
CA ARG A 649 -3.20 -11.43 27.53
C ARG A 649 -3.39 -12.88 27.95
N GLY A 650 -3.29 -13.80 26.99
CA GLY A 650 -3.00 -15.20 27.29
C GLY A 650 -1.65 -15.31 28.02
N PRO A 651 -1.34 -16.45 28.66
CA PRO A 651 -0.06 -16.64 29.32
C PRO A 651 1.06 -16.59 28.27
N ASP A 652 1.95 -15.60 28.39
CA ASP A 652 3.29 -15.50 27.80
C ASP A 652 3.48 -16.07 26.36
N GLU A 653 2.74 -15.57 25.36
CA GLU A 653 3.23 -15.58 23.96
C GLU A 653 3.76 -14.18 23.62
N PRO A 654 5.08 -14.01 23.43
CA PRO A 654 5.67 -12.78 22.93
C PRO A 654 5.22 -12.48 21.49
N GLY A 655 5.22 -11.20 21.19
CA GLY A 655 4.68 -10.61 19.98
C GLY A 655 5.40 -10.93 18.67
N ASP A 656 4.65 -11.22 17.61
CA ASP A 656 5.18 -11.59 16.28
C ASP A 656 5.13 -10.44 15.26
N THR A 657 6.13 -9.56 15.17
CA THR A 657 6.19 -8.48 14.15
C THR A 657 6.02 -8.95 12.69
N TYR A 658 4.84 -8.80 12.09
CA TYR A 658 4.61 -9.17 10.68
C TYR A 658 5.20 -8.14 9.69
N PRO A 659 5.56 -8.57 8.46
CA PRO A 659 5.71 -7.64 7.35
C PRO A 659 4.35 -6.98 7.09
N HIS A 660 4.30 -5.66 7.24
CA HIS A 660 3.09 -4.86 7.01
C HIS A 660 3.04 -4.42 5.55
N ALA A 661 1.85 -4.45 4.94
CA ALA A 661 1.61 -3.75 3.68
C ALA A 661 2.06 -2.28 3.83
N VAL A 662 2.68 -1.77 2.75
CA VAL A 662 3.42 -0.49 2.69
C VAL A 662 2.79 0.59 3.47
#